data_AF-A0A660QFE4-F1
#
_entry.id   AF-A0A660QFE4-F1
#
_cell.length_a   1.000
_cell.length_b   1.000
_cell.length_c   1.000
_cell.angle_alpha   90.00
_cell.angle_beta   90.00
_cell.angle_gamma   90.00
#
_symmetry.space_group_name_H-M   'P 1'
#
loop_
_entity.id
_entity.type
_entity.pdbx_description
1 polymer ?
#
loop_
_entity_poly.entity_id
_entity_poly.type
_entity_poly.pdbx_seq_one_letter_code
_entity_poly.pdbx_strand_id
1 'polypeptide(L)'
;MQKRKDELDLIFRALLDEISLKEKDLSQLEKRREEMFSRYSEKEKELLAMKEERDKLHSSLTHAESEIEHMKDSFEDFKKRISMVENQLDMKMKRLLGLENELAQLIEKMKNSGERESNLAKELEKIKERQSDLERERQIAVEKRDNAIRILKQLDDEEKRIKWRIQNYEGYTRAVRAVFEKKEDFFPGVHDVVANLISSPPEYAKAIEVLLGGAAQHIVTDNTDTAKKVISWLFQEKIGRATFLPLDLIKSYFSEIRDLEGYPGFVGYAATLVRVEKQYGNLPVYLFGNDLVVRTLDDAVEIKKKFRVRSRIATLNGEIIGSRGSITGGQSKIENSDSFLGRKMKLIEITSKRKEMLNSSQIQEKNLKKIDEEIHTLRDHERLVERELTQVLAEGSSVRRMAEELNKTVTELRAEIESLEKLKDSYSLKISGMQSRRESLLSKINEEREKISKLDEHMKEFDQDLIVRKEELEEVSSAASDLKLELSNLLERKTHYEAELSRVKSSQKSIEQERDTVTVQIEQMEDELSRLRDAVLENQREMEALKRETETLFENMRIQRADKEQKLSELGSFESKMEQLKEEREKLRDYLHNLELSIQETRGKIERILEEIDGTSVEEVEEVDSETLEKFKSEIEDLENKIRYLGPVDMAVVDEYKEVDSRFNELELQKRDLQEAKRKIEKLIEKTDEEARNRFLDIYKQVNAKFNSFISTLFPGGTGEIRIEAGKDPLESGVEISVRKPNKRIQKLQLLSGGEKALVGIALLFALLEVRPSPFYVLDEVDAALDEFNAERFKRLIERETEMSQFIVITHSKVVMECADILHGVTMVDGISTIVPVRLEEFALEEE
;
A
#
# COMPACT_ATOMS: atom_id res chain seq x y z
N MET A 1 -12.98 -97.35 118.97
CA MET A 1 -14.02 -96.54 118.30
C MET A 1 -14.42 -95.31 119.12
N GLN A 2 -14.83 -95.42 120.39
CA GLN A 2 -15.26 -94.23 121.18
C GLN A 2 -14.10 -93.28 121.57
N LYS A 3 -12.97 -93.79 122.08
CA LYS A 3 -11.81 -92.94 122.49
C LYS A 3 -11.08 -92.19 121.36
N ARG A 4 -11.27 -92.58 120.09
CA ARG A 4 -10.68 -91.92 118.90
C ARG A 4 -11.60 -90.82 118.34
N LYS A 5 -12.89 -90.83 118.71
CA LYS A 5 -13.91 -89.86 118.28
C LYS A 5 -13.80 -88.55 119.07
N ASP A 6 -13.48 -88.63 120.36
CA ASP A 6 -13.40 -87.47 121.24
C ASP A 6 -12.12 -86.63 121.01
N GLU A 7 -11.02 -87.23 120.52
CA GLU A 7 -9.80 -86.49 120.13
C GLU A 7 -9.97 -85.70 118.82
N LEU A 8 -10.73 -86.23 117.86
CA LEU A 8 -10.95 -85.60 116.56
C LEU A 8 -11.92 -84.39 116.63
N ASP A 9 -12.90 -84.40 117.53
CA ASP A 9 -13.85 -83.29 117.69
C ASP A 9 -13.21 -82.01 118.29
N LEU A 10 -12.14 -82.15 119.10
CA LEU A 10 -11.44 -81.00 119.70
C LEU A 10 -10.55 -80.27 118.68
N ILE A 11 -9.85 -81.02 117.82
CA ILE A 11 -9.00 -80.49 116.73
C ILE A 11 -9.86 -79.78 115.68
N PHE A 12 -11.06 -80.30 115.41
CA PHE A 12 -11.96 -79.77 114.39
C PHE A 12 -12.55 -78.37 114.74
N ARG A 13 -12.83 -78.09 116.02
CA ARG A 13 -13.35 -76.78 116.45
C ARG A 13 -12.30 -75.67 116.36
N ALA A 14 -11.06 -75.95 116.77
CA ALA A 14 -9.96 -74.99 116.68
C ALA A 14 -9.68 -74.58 115.23
N LEU A 15 -9.82 -75.52 114.29
CA LEU A 15 -9.57 -75.29 112.87
C LEU A 15 -10.68 -74.47 112.17
N LEU A 16 -11.92 -74.52 112.67
CA LEU A 16 -13.05 -73.75 112.13
C LEU A 16 -12.99 -72.26 112.50
N ASP A 17 -12.52 -71.95 113.71
CA ASP A 17 -12.37 -70.55 114.15
C ASP A 17 -11.24 -69.84 113.38
N GLU A 18 -10.16 -70.55 113.03
CA GLU A 18 -9.03 -70.02 112.26
C GLU A 18 -9.41 -69.72 110.79
N ILE A 19 -10.27 -70.55 110.17
CA ILE A 19 -10.78 -70.36 108.81
C ILE A 19 -11.72 -69.14 108.73
N SER A 20 -12.64 -68.99 109.68
CA SER A 20 -13.60 -67.87 109.75
C SER A 20 -12.92 -66.50 109.83
N LEU A 21 -11.83 -66.40 110.60
CA LEU A 21 -11.06 -65.17 110.73
C LEU A 21 -10.39 -64.78 109.39
N LYS A 22 -9.74 -65.76 108.74
CA LYS A 22 -9.04 -65.57 107.45
C LYS A 22 -9.98 -65.27 106.28
N GLU A 23 -11.19 -65.83 106.26
CA GLU A 23 -12.22 -65.50 105.24
C GLU A 23 -12.69 -64.04 105.33
N LYS A 24 -12.85 -63.51 106.55
CA LYS A 24 -13.26 -62.13 106.77
C LYS A 24 -12.18 -61.13 106.35
N ASP A 25 -10.92 -61.45 106.64
CA ASP A 25 -9.76 -60.64 106.25
C ASP A 25 -9.57 -60.63 104.71
N LEU A 26 -9.81 -61.77 104.04
CA LEU A 26 -9.73 -61.88 102.58
C LEU A 26 -10.82 -61.04 101.88
N SER A 27 -12.06 -61.07 102.39
CA SER A 27 -13.17 -60.28 101.82
C SER A 27 -12.93 -58.77 101.92
N GLN A 28 -12.30 -58.30 102.99
CA GLN A 28 -11.94 -56.88 103.14
C GLN A 28 -10.83 -56.46 102.18
N LEU A 29 -9.81 -57.31 101.99
CA LEU A 29 -8.73 -57.07 101.03
C LEU A 29 -9.22 -57.11 99.57
N GLU A 30 -10.12 -58.03 99.21
CA GLU A 30 -10.68 -58.11 97.86
C GLU A 30 -11.55 -56.89 97.49
N LYS A 31 -12.38 -56.39 98.43
CA LYS A 31 -13.12 -55.13 98.22
C LYS A 31 -12.19 -53.94 98.02
N ARG A 32 -11.14 -53.82 98.84
CA ARG A 32 -10.14 -52.76 98.71
C ARG A 32 -9.40 -52.84 97.37
N ARG A 33 -9.12 -54.05 96.88
CA ARG A 33 -8.50 -54.28 95.55
C ARG A 33 -9.42 -53.82 94.41
N GLU A 34 -10.71 -54.14 94.45
CA GLU A 34 -11.66 -53.73 93.41
C GLU A 34 -11.84 -52.20 93.34
N GLU A 35 -11.94 -51.54 94.49
CA GLU A 35 -12.03 -50.07 94.56
C GLU A 35 -10.76 -49.40 94.00
N MET A 36 -9.57 -49.94 94.31
CA MET A 36 -8.30 -49.43 93.79
C MET A 36 -8.15 -49.69 92.29
N PHE A 37 -8.58 -50.85 91.79
CA PHE A 37 -8.54 -51.18 90.35
C PHE A 37 -9.46 -50.28 89.52
N SER A 38 -10.67 -49.98 90.00
CA SER A 38 -11.59 -49.06 89.30
C SER A 38 -11.00 -47.66 89.19
N ARG A 39 -10.39 -47.14 90.27
CA ARG A 39 -9.72 -45.83 90.30
C ARG A 39 -8.45 -45.78 89.44
N TYR A 40 -7.75 -46.90 89.28
CA TYR A 40 -6.62 -47.03 88.36
C TYR A 40 -7.11 -47.02 86.90
N SER A 41 -8.14 -47.80 86.57
CA SER A 41 -8.68 -47.91 85.21
C SER A 41 -9.29 -46.61 84.68
N GLU A 42 -9.95 -45.82 85.53
CA GLU A 42 -10.46 -44.49 85.14
C GLU A 42 -9.33 -43.52 84.77
N LYS A 43 -8.28 -43.44 85.61
CA LYS A 43 -7.12 -42.59 85.32
C LYS A 43 -6.30 -43.05 84.11
N GLU A 44 -6.21 -44.36 83.87
CA GLU A 44 -5.55 -44.91 82.69
C GLU A 44 -6.27 -44.51 81.38
N LYS A 45 -7.62 -44.47 81.39
CA LYS A 45 -8.41 -43.98 80.26
C LYS A 45 -8.22 -42.48 80.02
N GLU A 46 -8.16 -41.67 81.07
CA GLU A 46 -7.90 -40.23 80.97
C GLU A 46 -6.52 -39.95 80.36
N LEU A 47 -5.49 -40.68 80.79
CA LEU A 47 -4.15 -40.58 80.22
C LEU A 47 -4.11 -40.99 78.74
N LEU A 48 -4.85 -42.04 78.35
CA LEU A 48 -4.95 -42.45 76.93
C LEU A 48 -5.62 -41.37 76.07
N ALA A 49 -6.69 -40.74 76.58
CA ALA A 49 -7.36 -39.65 75.89
C ALA A 49 -6.44 -38.43 75.70
N MET A 50 -5.64 -38.09 76.72
CA MET A 50 -4.63 -37.02 76.63
C MET A 50 -3.53 -37.36 75.60
N LYS A 51 -3.08 -38.62 75.52
CA LYS A 51 -2.12 -39.08 74.49
C LYS A 51 -2.67 -38.92 73.08
N GLU A 52 -3.92 -39.32 72.84
CA GLU A 52 -4.58 -39.14 71.55
C GLU A 52 -4.76 -37.66 71.16
N GLU A 53 -5.09 -36.80 72.12
CA GLU A 53 -5.22 -35.36 71.88
C GLU A 53 -3.86 -34.72 71.54
N ARG A 54 -2.80 -35.10 72.26
CA ARG A 54 -1.43 -34.69 71.96
C ARG A 54 -1.01 -35.11 70.55
N ASP A 55 -1.29 -36.35 70.15
CA ASP A 55 -0.92 -36.87 68.82
C ASP A 55 -1.65 -36.14 67.69
N LYS A 56 -2.93 -35.80 67.89
CA LYS A 56 -3.70 -34.98 66.95
C LYS A 56 -3.09 -33.57 66.81
N LEU A 57 -2.75 -32.93 67.93
CA LEU A 57 -2.09 -31.62 67.92
C LEU A 57 -0.71 -31.68 67.26
N HIS A 58 0.07 -32.73 67.51
CA HIS A 58 1.39 -32.91 66.89
C HIS A 58 1.30 -33.15 65.37
N SER A 59 0.30 -33.89 64.91
CA SER A 59 0.02 -34.06 63.47
C SER A 59 -0.43 -32.76 62.81
N SER A 60 -1.22 -31.92 63.50
CA SER A 60 -1.61 -30.59 63.02
C SER A 60 -0.40 -29.67 62.90
N LEU A 61 0.47 -29.67 63.91
CA LEU A 61 1.69 -28.89 63.97
C LEU A 61 2.64 -29.21 62.80
N THR A 62 2.93 -30.49 62.60
CA THR A 62 3.82 -30.95 61.52
C THR A 62 3.25 -30.62 60.13
N HIS A 63 1.92 -30.70 59.96
CA HIS A 63 1.27 -30.27 58.73
C HIS A 63 1.43 -28.76 58.49
N ALA A 64 1.19 -27.93 59.51
CA ALA A 64 1.34 -26.48 59.42
C ALA A 64 2.80 -26.06 59.15
N GLU A 65 3.77 -26.74 59.76
CA GLU A 65 5.20 -26.51 59.52
C GLU A 65 5.59 -26.85 58.07
N SER A 66 5.10 -27.98 57.53
CA SER A 66 5.32 -28.34 56.12
C SER A 66 4.69 -27.35 55.13
N GLU A 67 3.50 -26.82 55.44
CA GLU A 67 2.80 -25.83 54.62
C GLU A 67 3.62 -24.51 54.54
N ILE A 68 4.22 -24.09 55.66
CA ILE A 68 5.09 -22.91 55.71
C ILE A 68 6.36 -23.10 54.89
N GLU A 69 6.97 -24.28 54.94
CA GLU A 69 8.19 -24.58 54.18
C GLU A 69 7.92 -24.54 52.66
N HIS A 70 6.84 -25.17 52.20
CA HIS A 70 6.40 -25.09 50.80
C HIS A 70 6.05 -23.65 50.35
N MET A 71 5.45 -22.84 51.24
CA MET A 71 5.19 -21.42 50.95
C MET A 71 6.48 -20.62 50.81
N LYS A 72 7.53 -20.95 51.57
CA LYS A 72 8.83 -20.26 51.50
C LYS A 72 9.50 -20.48 50.14
N ASP A 73 9.51 -21.71 49.65
CA ASP A 73 10.04 -22.04 48.32
C ASP A 73 9.25 -21.32 47.22
N SER A 74 7.91 -21.35 47.33
CA SER A 74 7.02 -20.66 46.39
C SER A 74 7.26 -19.14 46.38
N PHE A 75 7.50 -18.55 47.55
CA PHE A 75 7.79 -17.13 47.70
C PHE A 75 9.08 -16.73 46.98
N GLU A 76 10.12 -17.55 47.12
CA GLU A 76 11.42 -17.31 46.50
C GLU A 76 11.35 -17.46 44.97
N ASP A 77 10.56 -18.41 44.46
CA ASP A 77 10.27 -18.56 43.03
C ASP A 77 9.50 -17.35 42.47
N PHE A 78 8.42 -16.90 43.13
CA PHE A 78 7.68 -15.71 42.69
C PHE A 78 8.55 -14.45 42.73
N LYS A 79 9.43 -14.31 43.71
CA LYS A 79 10.36 -13.16 43.80
C LYS A 79 11.35 -13.15 42.62
N LYS A 80 11.88 -14.32 42.23
CA LYS A 80 12.72 -14.46 41.02
C LYS A 80 11.92 -14.10 39.77
N ARG A 81 10.69 -14.60 39.62
CA ARG A 81 9.81 -14.27 38.48
C ARG A 81 9.52 -12.77 38.37
N ILE A 82 9.23 -12.10 39.49
CA ILE A 82 9.04 -10.63 39.51
C ILE A 82 10.30 -9.92 39.02
N SER A 83 11.48 -10.27 39.52
CA SER A 83 12.73 -9.64 39.08
C SER A 83 12.99 -9.82 37.57
N MET A 84 12.62 -10.97 37.01
CA MET A 84 12.73 -11.24 35.58
C MET A 84 11.76 -10.38 34.77
N VAL A 85 10.51 -10.24 35.22
CA VAL A 85 9.50 -9.38 34.60
C VAL A 85 9.89 -7.90 34.69
N GLU A 86 10.43 -7.44 35.82
CA GLU A 86 10.92 -6.07 35.99
C GLU A 86 12.06 -5.73 35.03
N ASN A 87 13.01 -6.65 34.84
CA ASN A 87 14.08 -6.47 33.86
C ASN A 87 13.54 -6.42 32.42
N GLN A 88 12.55 -7.25 32.08
CA GLN A 88 11.89 -7.21 30.77
C GLN A 88 11.14 -5.89 30.56
N LEU A 89 10.45 -5.39 31.58
CA LEU A 89 9.77 -4.10 31.57
C LEU A 89 10.75 -2.96 31.29
N ASP A 90 11.85 -2.87 32.04
CA ASP A 90 12.85 -1.80 31.84
C ASP A 90 13.43 -1.80 30.42
N MET A 91 13.77 -2.98 29.89
CA MET A 91 14.26 -3.11 28.52
C MET A 91 13.23 -2.67 27.48
N LYS A 92 11.96 -3.08 27.63
CA LYS A 92 10.89 -2.71 26.69
C LYS A 92 10.50 -1.25 26.81
N MET A 93 10.45 -0.66 28.01
CA MET A 93 10.18 0.77 28.21
C MET A 93 11.25 1.65 27.58
N LYS A 94 12.54 1.31 27.73
CA LYS A 94 13.63 2.03 27.05
C LYS A 94 13.51 1.96 25.53
N ARG A 95 13.15 0.80 24.99
CA ARG A 95 12.91 0.62 23.55
C ARG A 95 11.71 1.42 23.08
N LEU A 96 10.62 1.42 23.84
CA LEU A 96 9.41 2.21 23.54
C LEU A 96 9.76 3.70 23.40
N LEU A 97 10.50 4.24 24.37
CA LEU A 97 10.88 5.66 24.38
C LEU A 97 11.79 6.03 23.19
N GLY A 98 12.65 5.10 22.75
CA GLY A 98 13.42 5.26 21.52
C GLY A 98 12.54 5.31 20.26
N LEU A 99 11.62 4.36 20.12
CA LEU A 99 10.71 4.29 18.96
C LEU A 99 9.74 5.49 18.92
N GLU A 100 9.29 5.99 20.08
CA GLU A 100 8.44 7.19 20.16
C GLU A 100 9.17 8.45 19.68
N ASN A 101 10.45 8.59 20.00
CA ASN A 101 11.27 9.70 19.49
C ASN A 101 11.50 9.61 17.97
N GLU A 102 11.76 8.41 17.44
CA GLU A 102 11.87 8.18 16.00
C GLU A 102 10.55 8.49 15.28
N LEU A 103 9.42 8.08 15.87
CA LEU A 103 8.09 8.36 15.34
C LEU A 103 7.81 9.87 15.30
N ALA A 104 8.17 10.61 16.35
CA ALA A 104 8.03 12.06 16.38
C ALA A 104 8.81 12.75 15.24
N GLN A 105 10.05 12.31 14.99
CA GLN A 105 10.87 12.84 13.88
C GLN A 105 10.26 12.53 12.51
N LEU A 106 9.69 11.33 12.32
CA LEU A 106 9.02 10.96 11.07
C LEU A 106 7.73 11.77 10.85
N ILE A 107 6.96 12.03 11.90
CA ILE A 107 5.75 12.88 11.82
C ILE A 107 6.13 14.31 11.43
N GLU A 108 7.21 14.86 11.99
CA GLU A 108 7.70 16.19 11.62
C GLU A 108 8.16 16.26 10.16
N LYS A 109 8.91 15.26 9.69
CA LYS A 109 9.28 15.14 8.26
C LYS A 109 8.06 15.06 7.36
N MET A 110 7.05 14.27 7.74
CA MET A 110 5.80 14.14 6.99
C MET A 110 5.08 15.48 6.85
N LYS A 111 5.05 16.29 7.91
CA LYS A 111 4.45 17.63 7.89
C LYS A 111 5.20 18.56 6.92
N ASN A 112 6.54 18.58 6.99
CA ASN A 112 7.37 19.41 6.11
C ASN A 112 7.22 19.00 4.63
N SER A 113 7.15 17.70 4.34
CA SER A 113 6.88 17.19 2.99
C SER A 113 5.50 17.63 2.49
N GLY A 114 4.46 17.59 3.35
CA GLY A 114 3.11 18.04 2.99
C GLY A 114 3.00 19.55 2.71
N GLU A 115 3.72 20.38 3.47
CA GLU A 115 3.79 21.82 3.19
C GLU A 115 4.49 22.10 1.85
N ARG A 116 5.57 21.37 1.56
CA ARG A 116 6.30 21.48 0.29
C ARG A 116 5.47 21.02 -0.91
N GLU A 117 4.74 19.92 -0.77
CA GLU A 117 3.78 19.42 -1.75
C GLU A 117 2.72 20.49 -2.08
N SER A 118 2.12 21.11 -1.05
CA SER A 118 1.11 22.16 -1.23
C SER A 118 1.66 23.38 -1.97
N ASN A 119 2.90 23.78 -1.67
CA ASN A 119 3.53 24.91 -2.35
C ASN A 119 3.84 24.62 -3.82
N LEU A 120 4.39 23.43 -4.11
CA LEU A 120 4.67 23.00 -5.49
C LEU A 120 3.37 22.87 -6.31
N ALA A 121 2.30 22.35 -5.71
CA ALA A 121 1.00 22.25 -6.38
C ALA A 121 0.44 23.64 -6.75
N LYS A 122 0.52 24.62 -5.84
CA LYS A 122 0.11 26.02 -6.13
C LYS A 122 0.97 26.69 -7.19
N GLU A 123 2.27 26.39 -7.20
CA GLU A 123 3.17 26.92 -8.24
C GLU A 123 2.82 26.35 -9.62
N LEU A 124 2.56 25.04 -9.68
CA LEU A 124 2.17 24.34 -10.90
C LEU A 124 0.83 24.84 -11.46
N GLU A 125 -0.14 25.14 -10.60
CA GLU A 125 -1.41 25.75 -10.99
C GLU A 125 -1.20 27.14 -11.63
N LYS A 126 -0.37 28.01 -11.02
CA LYS A 126 -0.03 29.33 -11.59
C LYS A 126 0.69 29.23 -12.94
N ILE A 127 1.57 28.23 -13.11
CA ILE A 127 2.26 28.00 -14.39
C ILE A 127 1.24 27.63 -15.47
N LYS A 128 0.30 26.72 -15.17
CA LYS A 128 -0.75 26.29 -16.11
C LYS A 128 -1.69 27.42 -16.49
N GLU A 129 -2.09 28.26 -15.53
CA GLU A 129 -2.87 29.48 -15.81
C GLU A 129 -2.13 30.42 -16.76
N ARG A 130 -0.85 30.71 -16.49
CA ARG A 130 -0.05 31.60 -17.33
C ARG A 130 0.18 31.03 -18.74
N GLN A 131 0.37 29.71 -18.88
CA GLN A 131 0.47 29.06 -20.19
C GLN A 131 -0.82 29.21 -20.99
N SER A 132 -1.98 28.99 -20.37
CA SER A 132 -3.29 29.16 -21.01
C SER A 132 -3.51 30.60 -21.52
N ASP A 133 -3.14 31.60 -20.71
CA ASP A 133 -3.20 33.01 -21.10
C ASP A 133 -2.30 33.30 -22.31
N LEU A 134 -1.06 32.81 -22.29
CA LEU A 134 -0.12 33.01 -23.40
C LEU A 134 -0.57 32.28 -24.68
N GLU A 135 -1.17 31.09 -24.57
CA GLU A 135 -1.74 30.38 -25.71
C GLU A 135 -2.91 31.15 -26.35
N ARG A 136 -3.73 31.82 -25.53
CA ARG A 136 -4.78 32.72 -26.01
C ARG A 136 -4.20 33.97 -26.70
N GLU A 137 -3.19 34.60 -26.10
CA GLU A 137 -2.48 35.74 -26.72
C GLU A 137 -1.84 35.36 -28.05
N ARG A 138 -1.23 34.17 -28.10
CA ARG A 138 -0.64 33.60 -29.31
C ARG A 138 -1.67 33.41 -30.42
N GLN A 139 -2.83 32.85 -30.11
CA GLN A 139 -3.89 32.66 -31.10
C GLN A 139 -4.36 33.99 -31.71
N ILE A 140 -4.56 35.01 -30.87
CA ILE A 140 -4.94 36.36 -31.32
C ILE A 140 -3.84 36.97 -32.22
N ALA A 141 -2.57 36.78 -31.87
CA ALA A 141 -1.45 37.29 -32.68
C ALA A 141 -1.33 36.56 -34.04
N VAL A 142 -1.57 35.24 -34.08
CA VAL A 142 -1.63 34.45 -35.32
C VAL A 142 -2.74 34.96 -36.23
N GLU A 143 -3.96 35.13 -35.70
CA GLU A 143 -5.10 35.63 -36.49
C GLU A 143 -4.83 37.02 -37.08
N LYS A 144 -4.25 37.93 -36.29
CA LYS A 144 -3.86 39.28 -36.78
C LYS A 144 -2.80 39.21 -37.87
N ARG A 145 -1.79 38.35 -37.71
CA ARG A 145 -0.73 38.15 -38.71
C ARG A 145 -1.31 37.59 -40.01
N ASP A 146 -2.13 36.55 -39.92
CA ASP A 146 -2.68 35.86 -41.08
C ASP A 146 -3.67 36.76 -41.84
N ASN A 147 -4.42 37.60 -41.14
CA ASN A 147 -5.25 38.63 -41.75
C ASN A 147 -4.39 39.67 -42.51
N ALA A 148 -3.29 40.15 -41.90
CA ALA A 148 -2.38 41.07 -42.58
C ALA A 148 -1.74 40.44 -43.84
N ILE A 149 -1.33 39.17 -43.77
CA ILE A 149 -0.79 38.43 -44.92
C ILE A 149 -1.85 38.25 -46.02
N ARG A 150 -3.10 37.96 -45.65
CA ARG A 150 -4.20 37.84 -46.61
C ARG A 150 -4.45 39.14 -47.35
N ILE A 151 -4.48 40.26 -46.63
CA ILE A 151 -4.64 41.61 -47.21
C ILE A 151 -3.44 41.93 -48.11
N LEU A 152 -2.22 41.63 -47.67
CA LEU A 152 -1.01 41.81 -48.51
C LEU A 152 -1.11 41.07 -49.83
N LYS A 153 -1.56 39.82 -49.82
CA LYS A 153 -1.74 39.03 -51.05
C LYS A 153 -2.78 39.65 -52.00
N GLN A 154 -3.90 40.12 -51.44
CA GLN A 154 -4.93 40.82 -52.23
C GLN A 154 -4.38 42.10 -52.88
N LEU A 155 -3.63 42.89 -52.11
CA LEU A 155 -2.98 44.11 -52.60
C LEU A 155 -1.92 43.81 -53.66
N ASP A 156 -1.12 42.75 -53.51
CA ASP A 156 -0.13 42.32 -54.50
C ASP A 156 -0.79 41.91 -55.83
N ASP A 157 -1.90 41.18 -55.78
CA ASP A 157 -2.64 40.76 -56.97
C ASP A 157 -3.32 41.97 -57.65
N GLU A 158 -3.85 42.92 -56.88
CA GLU A 158 -4.40 44.17 -57.39
C GLU A 158 -3.31 45.06 -58.03
N GLU A 159 -2.15 45.17 -57.40
CA GLU A 159 -0.99 45.91 -57.91
C GLU A 159 -0.51 45.35 -59.25
N LYS A 160 -0.34 44.02 -59.33
CA LYS A 160 0.06 43.32 -60.57
C LYS A 160 -0.95 43.56 -61.67
N ARG A 161 -2.25 43.47 -61.36
CA ARG A 161 -3.33 43.74 -62.32
C ARG A 161 -3.24 45.16 -62.86
N ILE A 162 -3.14 46.17 -62.00
CA ILE A 162 -3.06 47.57 -62.43
C ILE A 162 -1.79 47.85 -63.24
N LYS A 163 -0.64 47.34 -62.79
CA LYS A 163 0.63 47.46 -63.54
C LYS A 163 0.54 46.83 -64.92
N TRP A 164 -0.03 45.62 -65.02
CA TRP A 164 -0.24 44.92 -66.29
C TRP A 164 -1.13 45.74 -67.24
N ARG A 165 -2.20 46.36 -66.72
CA ARG A 165 -3.09 47.23 -67.51
C ARG A 165 -2.38 48.48 -68.03
N ILE A 166 -1.50 49.07 -67.22
CA ILE A 166 -0.69 50.24 -67.62
C ILE A 166 0.34 49.83 -68.69
N GLN A 167 1.06 48.73 -68.50
CA GLN A 167 2.10 48.24 -69.42
C GLN A 167 1.55 47.77 -70.77
N ASN A 168 0.39 47.11 -70.78
CA ASN A 168 -0.24 46.64 -72.01
C ASN A 168 -1.16 47.68 -72.67
N TYR A 169 -1.13 48.93 -72.18
CA TYR A 169 -1.95 50.02 -72.70
C TYR A 169 -3.44 49.63 -72.83
N GLU A 170 -3.97 48.92 -71.83
CA GLU A 170 -5.37 48.51 -71.81
C GLU A 170 -6.29 49.73 -71.68
N GLY A 171 -7.33 49.82 -72.51
CA GLY A 171 -8.26 50.96 -72.54
C GLY A 171 -7.81 52.11 -73.45
N TYR A 172 -6.60 52.08 -74.00
CA TYR A 172 -6.17 53.01 -75.06
C TYR A 172 -6.73 52.58 -76.43
N THR A 173 -6.83 53.53 -77.37
CA THR A 173 -7.33 53.25 -78.73
C THR A 173 -6.51 52.17 -79.44
N ARG A 174 -7.13 51.46 -80.40
CA ARG A 174 -6.47 50.39 -81.18
C ARG A 174 -5.16 50.85 -81.83
N ALA A 175 -5.13 52.08 -82.34
CA ALA A 175 -3.93 52.67 -82.94
C ALA A 175 -2.79 52.84 -81.93
N VAL A 176 -3.07 53.32 -80.72
CA VAL A 176 -2.05 53.50 -79.69
C VAL A 176 -1.47 52.16 -79.24
N ARG A 177 -2.32 51.16 -78.98
CA ARG A 177 -1.86 49.81 -78.59
C ARG A 177 -0.95 49.16 -79.63
N ALA A 178 -1.33 49.22 -80.91
CA ALA A 178 -0.55 48.63 -81.99
C ALA A 178 0.82 49.31 -82.18
N VAL A 179 0.94 50.62 -81.91
CA VAL A 179 2.23 51.31 -81.94
C VAL A 179 3.16 50.78 -80.85
N PHE A 180 2.65 50.57 -79.63
CA PHE A 180 3.46 50.07 -78.53
C PHE A 180 3.81 48.58 -78.63
N GLU A 181 2.98 47.76 -79.28
CA GLU A 181 3.32 46.37 -79.63
C GLU A 181 4.52 46.27 -80.59
N LYS A 182 4.77 47.30 -81.40
CA LYS A 182 5.87 47.36 -82.38
C LYS A 182 7.00 48.32 -81.98
N LYS A 183 6.94 48.86 -80.76
CA LYS A 183 7.89 49.87 -80.27
C LYS A 183 9.33 49.34 -80.28
N GLU A 184 9.57 48.17 -79.69
CA GLU A 184 10.93 47.62 -79.55
C GLU A 184 11.54 47.19 -80.90
N ASP A 185 10.72 46.67 -81.81
CA ASP A 185 11.17 46.13 -83.10
C ASP A 185 11.36 47.21 -84.19
N PHE A 186 10.46 48.20 -84.25
CA PHE A 186 10.38 49.13 -85.40
C PHE A 186 10.45 50.62 -85.03
N PHE A 187 10.14 50.99 -83.77
CA PHE A 187 9.97 52.39 -83.39
C PHE A 187 10.69 52.76 -82.08
N PRO A 188 12.03 52.64 -82.00
CA PRO A 188 12.79 52.91 -80.78
C PRO A 188 12.69 54.36 -80.29
N GLY A 189 12.38 55.32 -81.17
CA GLY A 189 12.18 56.74 -80.81
C GLY A 189 10.81 57.06 -80.19
N VAL A 190 9.93 56.08 -80.00
CA VAL A 190 8.64 56.26 -79.32
C VAL A 190 8.85 56.15 -77.80
N HIS A 191 8.54 57.21 -77.06
CA HIS A 191 8.72 57.24 -75.61
C HIS A 191 7.57 56.54 -74.89
N ASP A 192 6.46 57.24 -74.63
CA ASP A 192 5.27 56.69 -73.99
C ASP A 192 4.07 57.62 -74.26
N VAL A 193 2.88 57.26 -73.80
CA VAL A 193 1.70 58.14 -73.81
C VAL A 193 1.78 59.20 -72.72
N VAL A 194 1.16 60.35 -72.96
CA VAL A 194 1.12 61.48 -72.02
C VAL A 194 0.65 61.07 -70.62
N ALA A 195 -0.40 60.25 -70.50
CA ALA A 195 -0.88 59.79 -69.19
C ALA A 195 0.16 58.98 -68.39
N ASN A 196 1.06 58.27 -69.08
CA ASN A 196 2.16 57.52 -68.47
C ASN A 196 3.38 58.40 -68.14
N LEU A 197 3.54 59.54 -68.81
CA LEU A 197 4.67 60.45 -68.57
C LEU A 197 4.39 61.55 -67.53
N ILE A 198 3.10 61.83 -67.27
CA ILE A 198 2.67 62.85 -66.32
C ILE A 198 2.25 62.23 -64.99
N SER A 199 2.57 62.91 -63.90
CA SER A 199 2.06 62.61 -62.56
C SER A 199 1.56 63.89 -61.89
N SER A 200 0.57 63.78 -61.00
CA SER A 200 -0.05 64.91 -60.30
C SER A 200 -0.27 64.51 -58.84
N PRO A 201 -0.29 65.45 -57.87
CA PRO A 201 -0.84 65.16 -56.55
C PRO A 201 -2.29 64.63 -56.63
N PRO A 202 -2.74 63.78 -55.69
CA PRO A 202 -4.08 63.17 -55.72
C PRO A 202 -5.21 64.20 -55.73
N GLU A 203 -5.01 65.31 -55.02
CA GLU A 203 -5.97 66.40 -54.90
C GLU A 203 -6.35 67.04 -56.25
N TYR A 204 -5.43 67.02 -57.22
CA TYR A 204 -5.62 67.67 -58.53
C TYR A 204 -5.80 66.65 -59.67
N ALA A 205 -5.66 65.36 -59.40
CA ALA A 205 -5.64 64.32 -60.43
C ALA A 205 -6.88 64.37 -61.33
N LYS A 206 -8.06 64.59 -60.74
CA LYS A 206 -9.32 64.72 -61.48
C LYS A 206 -9.34 65.95 -62.36
N ALA A 207 -8.97 67.12 -61.84
CA ALA A 207 -8.91 68.37 -62.61
C ALA A 207 -7.93 68.25 -63.80
N ILE A 208 -6.74 67.72 -63.55
CA ILE A 208 -5.70 67.50 -64.57
C ILE A 208 -6.16 66.50 -65.63
N GLU A 209 -6.84 65.43 -65.25
CA GLU A 209 -7.34 64.43 -66.19
C GLU A 209 -8.38 64.99 -67.14
N VAL A 210 -9.37 65.75 -66.64
CA VAL A 210 -10.38 66.33 -67.52
C VAL A 210 -9.74 67.39 -68.43
N LEU A 211 -8.72 68.13 -67.95
CA LEU A 211 -7.96 69.09 -68.78
C LEU A 211 -7.16 68.39 -69.90
N LEU A 212 -6.57 67.23 -69.62
CA LEU A 212 -5.90 66.42 -70.64
C LEU A 212 -6.91 65.88 -71.66
N GLY A 213 -8.05 65.36 -71.21
CA GLY A 213 -9.05 64.75 -72.07
C GLY A 213 -8.43 63.72 -73.02
N GLY A 214 -8.70 63.84 -74.32
CA GLY A 214 -8.12 62.96 -75.35
C GLY A 214 -6.58 63.06 -75.48
N ALA A 215 -5.97 64.13 -74.97
CA ALA A 215 -4.51 64.30 -74.99
C ALA A 215 -3.78 63.31 -74.09
N ALA A 216 -4.48 62.71 -73.12
CA ALA A 216 -3.95 61.65 -72.26
C ALA A 216 -3.37 60.47 -73.07
N GLN A 217 -3.92 60.19 -74.26
CA GLN A 217 -3.49 59.09 -75.13
C GLN A 217 -2.49 59.51 -76.23
N HIS A 218 -2.07 60.78 -76.26
CA HIS A 218 -1.09 61.23 -77.25
C HIS A 218 0.28 60.59 -76.99
N ILE A 219 0.97 60.23 -78.06
CA ILE A 219 2.24 59.49 -78.01
C ILE A 219 3.40 60.47 -78.12
N VAL A 220 4.32 60.47 -77.17
CA VAL A 220 5.52 61.33 -77.21
C VAL A 220 6.63 60.63 -77.99
N THR A 221 7.27 61.36 -78.92
CA THR A 221 8.40 60.85 -79.73
C THR A 221 9.62 61.74 -79.58
N ASP A 222 10.80 61.16 -79.75
CA ASP A 222 12.09 61.86 -79.69
C ASP A 222 12.18 63.01 -80.69
N ASN A 223 11.73 62.79 -81.92
CA ASN A 223 11.77 63.76 -83.01
C ASN A 223 10.63 63.56 -84.01
N THR A 224 10.57 64.48 -84.97
CA THR A 224 9.54 64.53 -86.01
C THR A 224 9.64 63.35 -86.99
N ASP A 225 10.84 62.84 -87.24
CA ASP A 225 11.04 61.76 -88.21
C ASP A 225 10.52 60.42 -87.69
N THR A 226 10.68 60.16 -86.39
CA THR A 226 10.04 59.00 -85.74
C THR A 226 8.52 59.08 -85.86
N ALA A 227 7.91 60.24 -85.55
CA ALA A 227 6.47 60.40 -85.68
C ALA A 227 5.98 60.15 -87.13
N LYS A 228 6.69 60.67 -88.15
CA LYS A 228 6.37 60.43 -89.56
C LYS A 228 6.42 58.94 -89.92
N LYS A 229 7.47 58.22 -89.48
CA LYS A 229 7.61 56.77 -89.72
C LYS A 229 6.43 56.00 -89.16
N VAL A 230 6.04 56.27 -87.92
CA VAL A 230 4.90 55.60 -87.28
C VAL A 230 3.58 55.94 -87.98
N ILE A 231 3.37 57.21 -88.38
CA ILE A 231 2.17 57.63 -89.10
C ILE A 231 2.07 56.92 -90.47
N SER A 232 3.17 56.84 -91.22
CA SER A 232 3.21 56.13 -92.50
C SER A 232 2.85 54.65 -92.35
N TRP A 233 3.37 54.00 -91.30
CA TRP A 233 3.03 52.62 -90.99
C TRP A 233 1.55 52.44 -90.60
N LEU A 234 1.01 53.28 -89.70
CA LEU A 234 -0.40 53.25 -89.32
C LEU A 234 -1.33 53.44 -90.53
N PHE A 235 -0.93 54.29 -91.49
CA PHE A 235 -1.66 54.54 -92.73
C PHE A 235 -1.62 53.33 -93.67
N GLN A 236 -0.44 52.71 -93.85
CA GLN A 236 -0.27 51.51 -94.69
C GLN A 236 -1.08 50.32 -94.18
N GLU A 237 -1.02 50.06 -92.87
CA GLU A 237 -1.68 48.93 -92.22
C GLU A 237 -3.16 49.20 -91.85
N LYS A 238 -3.66 50.43 -92.07
CA LYS A 238 -5.04 50.86 -91.78
C LYS A 238 -5.47 50.63 -90.32
N ILE A 239 -4.56 50.80 -89.37
CA ILE A 239 -4.77 50.45 -87.95
C ILE A 239 -5.54 51.54 -87.17
N GLY A 240 -5.59 52.77 -87.69
CA GLY A 240 -6.38 53.88 -87.14
C GLY A 240 -5.60 55.19 -87.09
N ARG A 241 -6.02 56.11 -86.22
CA ARG A 241 -5.39 57.43 -86.03
C ARG A 241 -4.83 57.54 -84.61
N ALA A 242 -3.62 58.07 -84.50
CA ALA A 242 -2.99 58.45 -83.25
C ALA A 242 -2.39 59.86 -83.39
N THR A 243 -2.27 60.57 -82.27
CA THR A 243 -1.65 61.91 -82.24
C THR A 243 -0.27 61.78 -81.61
N PHE A 244 0.73 62.35 -82.27
CA PHE A 244 2.12 62.29 -81.86
C PHE A 244 2.60 63.66 -81.40
N LEU A 245 3.50 63.65 -80.41
CA LEU A 245 4.08 64.82 -79.76
C LEU A 245 5.62 64.75 -79.89
N PRO A 246 6.19 65.21 -81.02
CA PRO A 246 7.63 65.25 -81.23
C PRO A 246 8.30 66.31 -80.33
N LEU A 247 9.28 65.88 -79.52
CA LEU A 247 9.95 66.77 -78.57
C LEU A 247 10.76 67.89 -79.23
N ASP A 248 11.25 67.67 -80.46
CA ASP A 248 11.95 68.66 -81.29
C ASP A 248 11.02 69.77 -81.85
N LEU A 249 9.73 69.46 -82.03
CA LEU A 249 8.76 70.36 -82.65
C LEU A 249 7.94 71.16 -81.62
N ILE A 250 7.75 70.60 -80.43
CA ILE A 250 6.92 71.22 -79.39
C ILE A 250 7.59 72.50 -78.86
N LYS A 251 6.93 73.62 -79.10
CA LYS A 251 7.27 74.93 -78.53
C LYS A 251 6.15 75.40 -77.62
N SER A 252 6.53 75.79 -76.41
CA SER A 252 5.59 76.13 -75.35
C SER A 252 5.93 77.50 -74.79
N TYR A 253 4.92 78.34 -74.56
CA TYR A 253 5.07 79.64 -73.90
C TYR A 253 4.13 79.66 -72.69
N PHE A 254 4.69 79.94 -71.51
CA PHE A 254 3.93 80.14 -70.29
C PHE A 254 3.86 81.65 -69.99
N SER A 255 2.69 82.13 -69.59
CA SER A 255 2.55 83.51 -69.12
C SER A 255 1.59 83.58 -67.94
N GLU A 256 2.11 84.07 -66.82
CA GLU A 256 1.34 84.29 -65.61
C GLU A 256 0.37 85.47 -65.81
N ILE A 257 -0.81 85.33 -65.22
CA ILE A 257 -1.84 86.37 -65.21
C ILE A 257 -1.65 87.13 -63.91
N ARG A 258 -1.33 88.43 -64.05
CA ARG A 258 -1.09 89.33 -62.92
C ARG A 258 -2.31 89.36 -61.98
N ASP A 259 -2.04 89.30 -60.68
CA ASP A 259 -3.01 89.37 -59.58
C ASP A 259 -4.00 88.18 -59.47
N LEU A 260 -3.80 87.09 -60.22
CA LEU A 260 -4.66 85.91 -60.18
C LEU A 260 -4.39 84.99 -58.98
N GLU A 261 -3.12 84.88 -58.55
CA GLU A 261 -2.69 83.93 -57.52
C GLU A 261 -3.33 84.16 -56.14
N GLY A 262 -3.75 85.40 -55.85
CA GLY A 262 -4.43 85.78 -54.61
C GLY A 262 -5.96 85.73 -54.67
N TYR A 263 -6.56 85.32 -55.79
CA TYR A 263 -8.03 85.31 -55.93
C TYR A 263 -8.65 84.11 -55.19
N PRO A 264 -9.75 84.31 -54.42
CA PRO A 264 -10.44 83.21 -53.74
C PRO A 264 -10.83 82.09 -54.72
N GLY A 265 -10.51 80.85 -54.36
CA GLY A 265 -10.84 79.69 -55.19
C GLY A 265 -9.81 79.32 -56.25
N PHE A 266 -8.78 80.14 -56.50
CA PHE A 266 -7.64 79.74 -57.33
C PHE A 266 -6.79 78.66 -56.63
N VAL A 267 -6.44 77.59 -57.35
CA VAL A 267 -5.60 76.49 -56.83
C VAL A 267 -4.20 76.54 -57.45
N GLY A 268 -4.11 76.78 -58.76
CA GLY A 268 -2.83 76.86 -59.45
C GLY A 268 -2.96 76.74 -60.97
N TYR A 269 -1.83 76.92 -61.67
CA TYR A 269 -1.74 76.61 -63.10
C TYR A 269 -1.59 75.11 -63.29
N ALA A 270 -2.39 74.51 -64.17
CA ALA A 270 -2.33 73.06 -64.40
C ALA A 270 -0.93 72.57 -64.84
N ALA A 271 -0.19 73.41 -65.57
CA ALA A 271 1.19 73.12 -65.97
C ALA A 271 2.19 73.04 -64.79
N THR A 272 1.95 73.73 -63.68
CA THR A 272 2.82 73.72 -62.49
C THR A 272 2.38 72.69 -61.45
N LEU A 273 1.15 72.19 -61.54
CA LEU A 273 0.58 71.18 -60.64
C LEU A 273 0.93 69.74 -61.04
N VAL A 274 1.61 69.56 -62.18
CA VAL A 274 2.05 68.25 -62.68
C VAL A 274 3.57 68.08 -62.63
N ARG A 275 4.03 66.85 -62.48
CA ARG A 275 5.44 66.45 -62.48
C ARG A 275 5.73 65.54 -63.66
N VAL A 276 6.84 65.83 -64.34
CA VAL A 276 7.38 65.06 -65.47
C VAL A 276 8.89 64.91 -65.30
N GLU A 277 9.49 63.93 -65.98
CA GLU A 277 10.95 63.81 -66.04
C GLU A 277 11.58 64.99 -66.79
N LYS A 278 12.84 65.31 -66.48
CA LYS A 278 13.56 66.48 -67.02
C LYS A 278 13.57 66.53 -68.56
N GLN A 279 13.62 65.38 -69.22
CA GLN A 279 13.58 65.26 -70.68
C GLN A 279 12.24 65.68 -71.31
N TYR A 280 11.15 65.71 -70.54
CA TYR A 280 9.81 66.10 -71.00
C TYR A 280 9.38 67.48 -70.46
N GLY A 281 10.32 68.32 -70.01
CA GLY A 281 10.00 69.59 -69.32
C GLY A 281 9.08 70.56 -70.07
N ASN A 282 9.07 70.51 -71.42
CA ASN A 282 8.20 71.35 -72.23
C ASN A 282 6.75 70.83 -72.36
N LEU A 283 6.50 69.59 -71.94
CA LEU A 283 5.24 68.87 -72.13
C LEU A 283 4.09 69.41 -71.24
N PRO A 284 4.29 69.71 -69.94
CA PRO A 284 3.25 70.34 -69.12
C PRO A 284 2.75 71.67 -69.70
N VAL A 285 3.67 72.55 -70.09
CA VAL A 285 3.32 73.85 -70.66
C VAL A 285 2.68 73.70 -72.04
N TYR A 286 3.04 72.68 -72.83
CA TYR A 286 2.39 72.42 -74.11
C TYR A 286 0.93 71.96 -73.94
N LEU A 287 0.70 71.02 -73.03
CA LEU A 287 -0.61 70.36 -72.86
C LEU A 287 -1.61 71.24 -72.12
N PHE A 288 -1.13 72.01 -71.16
CA PHE A 288 -1.97 72.83 -70.29
C PHE A 288 -1.82 74.32 -70.56
N GLY A 289 -0.71 74.80 -71.12
CA GLY A 289 -0.47 76.23 -71.33
C GLY A 289 -0.72 77.03 -70.05
N ASN A 290 -1.66 77.99 -70.13
CA ASN A 290 -2.11 78.81 -69.02
C ASN A 290 -3.44 78.30 -68.42
N ASP A 291 -3.77 77.03 -68.57
CA ASP A 291 -4.99 76.44 -67.99
C ASP A 291 -4.93 76.48 -66.47
N LEU A 292 -6.08 76.76 -65.87
CA LEU A 292 -6.20 77.03 -64.43
C LEU A 292 -6.94 75.88 -63.74
N VAL A 293 -6.53 75.57 -62.52
CA VAL A 293 -7.28 74.73 -61.58
C VAL A 293 -7.86 75.62 -60.48
N VAL A 294 -9.14 75.42 -60.18
CA VAL A 294 -9.90 76.18 -59.16
C VAL A 294 -10.73 75.25 -58.27
N ARG A 295 -11.24 75.73 -57.15
CA ARG A 295 -11.99 74.89 -56.19
C ARG A 295 -13.38 74.51 -56.69
N THR A 296 -14.18 75.50 -57.09
CA THR A 296 -15.59 75.31 -57.46
C THR A 296 -15.92 75.87 -58.85
N LEU A 297 -17.07 75.48 -59.38
CA LEU A 297 -17.54 75.99 -60.68
C LEU A 297 -17.85 77.50 -60.61
N ASP A 298 -18.35 77.98 -59.47
CA ASP A 298 -18.60 79.41 -59.26
C ASP A 298 -17.30 80.22 -59.31
N ASP A 299 -16.25 79.74 -58.63
CA ASP A 299 -14.90 80.34 -58.70
C ASP A 299 -14.39 80.38 -60.15
N ALA A 300 -14.62 79.31 -60.91
CA ALA A 300 -14.23 79.21 -62.31
C ALA A 300 -14.92 80.29 -63.17
N VAL A 301 -16.23 80.49 -62.98
CA VAL A 301 -17.02 81.49 -63.72
C VAL A 301 -16.60 82.91 -63.36
N GLU A 302 -16.38 83.18 -62.06
CA GLU A 302 -15.94 84.49 -61.58
C GLU A 302 -14.57 84.86 -62.14
N ILE A 303 -13.59 83.96 -62.02
CA ILE A 303 -12.23 84.17 -62.53
C ILE A 303 -12.26 84.41 -64.05
N LYS A 304 -13.04 83.61 -64.79
CA LYS A 304 -13.20 83.75 -66.24
C LYS A 304 -13.73 85.12 -66.65
N LYS A 305 -14.73 85.65 -65.94
CA LYS A 305 -15.36 86.95 -66.21
C LYS A 305 -14.46 88.13 -65.78
N LYS A 306 -13.91 88.08 -64.56
CA LYS A 306 -13.14 89.18 -63.95
C LYS A 306 -11.80 89.42 -64.66
N PHE A 307 -11.03 88.36 -64.86
CA PHE A 307 -9.69 88.45 -65.46
C PHE A 307 -9.69 88.26 -66.97
N ARG A 308 -10.87 88.06 -67.59
CA ARG A 308 -11.03 87.80 -69.03
C ARG A 308 -10.09 86.69 -69.54
N VAL A 309 -9.92 85.66 -68.71
CA VAL A 309 -8.98 84.55 -68.95
C VAL A 309 -9.34 83.84 -70.25
N ARG A 310 -8.39 83.72 -71.17
CA ARG A 310 -8.60 83.02 -72.46
C ARG A 310 -8.30 81.51 -72.40
N SER A 311 -7.71 81.02 -71.31
CA SER A 311 -7.38 79.60 -71.08
C SER A 311 -8.57 78.77 -70.62
N ARG A 312 -8.42 77.44 -70.58
CA ARG A 312 -9.40 76.53 -69.96
C ARG A 312 -9.27 76.61 -68.44
N ILE A 313 -10.37 76.38 -67.73
CA ILE A 313 -10.41 76.34 -66.27
C ILE A 313 -11.06 75.04 -65.86
N ALA A 314 -10.44 74.27 -64.98
CA ALA A 314 -11.02 73.06 -64.40
C ALA A 314 -11.19 73.20 -62.89
N THR A 315 -12.27 72.66 -62.35
CA THR A 315 -12.49 72.57 -60.91
C THR A 315 -11.84 71.31 -60.34
N LEU A 316 -11.63 71.26 -59.02
CA LEU A 316 -11.20 70.04 -58.32
C LEU A 316 -12.17 68.86 -58.53
N ASN A 317 -13.45 69.15 -58.76
CA ASN A 317 -14.48 68.15 -59.02
C ASN A 317 -14.54 67.69 -60.49
N GLY A 318 -13.76 68.30 -61.39
CA GLY A 318 -13.65 67.89 -62.79
C GLY A 318 -14.65 68.57 -63.74
N GLU A 319 -15.31 69.65 -63.33
CA GLU A 319 -16.04 70.52 -64.27
C GLU A 319 -15.05 71.40 -65.05
N ILE A 320 -15.30 71.64 -66.34
CA ILE A 320 -14.44 72.45 -67.21
C ILE A 320 -15.18 73.62 -67.82
N ILE A 321 -14.54 74.79 -67.78
CA ILE A 321 -14.86 75.95 -68.61
C ILE A 321 -13.81 76.04 -69.73
N GLY A 322 -14.24 75.88 -70.97
CA GLY A 322 -13.39 75.99 -72.15
C GLY A 322 -12.90 77.42 -72.38
N SER A 323 -11.86 77.56 -73.21
CA SER A 323 -11.23 78.83 -73.57
C SER A 323 -12.21 79.90 -74.05
N ARG A 324 -13.28 79.49 -74.76
CA ARG A 324 -14.34 80.34 -75.31
C ARG A 324 -15.65 80.36 -74.50
N GLY A 325 -15.65 79.85 -73.26
CA GLY A 325 -16.78 79.93 -72.33
C GLY A 325 -17.77 78.77 -72.37
N SER A 326 -17.47 77.67 -73.08
CA SER A 326 -18.24 76.43 -73.01
C SER A 326 -18.10 75.80 -71.61
N ILE A 327 -19.19 75.37 -70.99
CA ILE A 327 -19.15 74.68 -69.69
C ILE A 327 -19.46 73.20 -69.92
N THR A 328 -18.63 72.32 -69.38
CA THR A 328 -18.77 70.88 -69.46
C THR A 328 -18.70 70.30 -68.05
N GLY A 329 -19.76 69.62 -67.64
CA GLY A 329 -19.88 68.99 -66.32
C GLY A 329 -20.86 67.83 -66.37
N GLY A 330 -20.66 66.85 -65.50
CA GLY A 330 -21.45 65.61 -65.46
C GLY A 330 -20.61 64.45 -64.90
N GLN A 331 -21.29 63.38 -64.50
CA GLN A 331 -20.61 62.19 -63.96
C GLN A 331 -20.38 61.18 -65.07
N SER A 332 -19.10 60.85 -65.34
CA SER A 332 -18.76 59.76 -66.26
C SER A 332 -19.15 58.41 -65.63
N LYS A 333 -19.61 57.46 -66.45
CA LYS A 333 -19.84 56.06 -66.02
C LYS A 333 -18.55 55.30 -65.68
N ILE A 334 -17.40 55.87 -66.03
CA ILE A 334 -16.08 55.34 -65.70
C ILE A 334 -15.79 55.76 -64.26
N GLU A 335 -15.73 54.79 -63.34
CA GLU A 335 -15.29 55.05 -61.96
C GLU A 335 -13.90 55.70 -61.97
N ASN A 336 -13.64 56.63 -61.04
CA ASN A 336 -12.36 57.36 -60.93
C ASN A 336 -11.13 56.41 -60.85
N SER A 337 -11.32 55.14 -60.48
CA SER A 337 -10.31 54.07 -60.41
C SER A 337 -9.86 53.54 -61.77
N ASP A 338 -10.68 53.68 -62.81
CA ASP A 338 -10.45 53.09 -64.13
C ASP A 338 -9.88 54.08 -65.16
N SER A 339 -9.77 55.34 -64.73
CA SER A 339 -9.18 56.46 -65.45
C SER A 339 -7.66 56.31 -65.60
N PHE A 340 -7.07 56.89 -66.65
CA PHE A 340 -5.64 56.63 -66.98
C PHE A 340 -4.70 57.14 -65.88
N LEU A 341 -5.00 58.32 -65.32
CA LEU A 341 -4.28 58.89 -64.19
C LEU A 341 -4.71 58.26 -62.84
N GLY A 342 -5.97 57.85 -62.73
CA GLY A 342 -6.53 57.18 -61.55
C GLY A 342 -5.84 55.85 -61.23
N ARG A 343 -5.43 55.10 -62.25
CA ARG A 343 -4.65 53.85 -62.09
C ARG A 343 -3.31 54.07 -61.38
N LYS A 344 -2.59 55.15 -61.69
CA LYS A 344 -1.33 55.50 -61.01
C LYS A 344 -1.56 55.91 -59.56
N MET A 345 -2.65 56.64 -59.28
CA MET A 345 -3.01 57.00 -57.90
C MET A 345 -3.35 55.77 -57.08
N LYS A 346 -4.11 54.85 -57.66
CA LYS A 346 -4.44 53.57 -57.01
C LYS A 346 -3.19 52.78 -56.68
N LEU A 347 -2.17 52.80 -57.55
CA LEU A 347 -0.88 52.17 -57.29
C LEU A 347 -0.14 52.77 -56.08
N ILE A 348 -0.17 54.10 -55.93
CA ILE A 348 0.41 54.79 -54.77
C ILE A 348 -0.33 54.42 -53.47
N GLU A 349 -1.67 54.41 -53.51
CA GLU A 349 -2.51 54.01 -52.37
C GLU A 349 -2.23 52.56 -51.93
N ILE A 350 -2.20 51.63 -52.90
CA ILE A 350 -1.87 50.21 -52.67
C ILE A 350 -0.48 50.07 -52.06
N THR A 351 0.51 50.81 -52.58
CA THR A 351 1.89 50.78 -52.07
C THR A 351 1.96 51.23 -50.60
N SER A 352 1.23 52.28 -50.22
CA SER A 352 1.17 52.75 -48.83
C SER A 352 0.52 51.71 -47.91
N LYS A 353 -0.66 51.20 -48.29
CA LYS A 353 -1.37 50.16 -47.53
C LYS A 353 -0.56 48.89 -47.39
N ARG A 354 0.18 48.50 -48.42
CA ARG A 354 1.07 47.34 -48.39
C ARG A 354 2.20 47.54 -47.37
N LYS A 355 2.81 48.73 -47.30
CA LYS A 355 3.83 49.05 -46.30
C LYS A 355 3.27 48.96 -44.88
N GLU A 356 2.06 49.45 -44.65
CA GLU A 356 1.38 49.35 -43.35
C GLU A 356 1.11 47.89 -42.95
N MET A 357 0.55 47.09 -43.86
CA MET A 357 0.25 45.68 -43.59
C MET A 357 1.52 44.83 -43.42
N LEU A 358 2.61 45.16 -44.14
CA LEU A 358 3.90 44.50 -43.97
C LEU A 358 4.47 44.77 -42.57
N ASN A 359 4.43 46.02 -42.12
CA ASN A 359 4.87 46.39 -40.78
C ASN A 359 4.00 45.71 -39.71
N SER A 360 2.68 45.66 -39.88
CA SER A 360 1.79 45.00 -38.93
C SER A 360 2.09 43.49 -38.83
N SER A 361 2.33 42.83 -39.97
CA SER A 361 2.73 41.41 -40.02
C SER A 361 4.05 41.16 -39.29
N GLN A 362 5.07 41.98 -39.54
CA GLN A 362 6.38 41.86 -38.88
C GLN A 362 6.32 42.09 -37.36
N ILE A 363 5.47 43.02 -36.90
CA ILE A 363 5.25 43.25 -35.46
C ILE A 363 4.61 42.00 -34.83
N GLN A 364 3.57 41.43 -35.45
CA GLN A 364 2.95 40.22 -34.92
C GLN A 364 3.90 39.02 -34.94
N GLU A 365 4.76 38.90 -35.96
CA GLU A 365 5.75 37.83 -36.03
C GLU A 365 6.81 37.94 -34.91
N LYS A 366 7.26 39.16 -34.58
CA LYS A 366 8.14 39.38 -33.43
C LYS A 366 7.46 39.07 -32.10
N ASN A 367 6.18 39.42 -31.95
CA ASN A 367 5.41 39.10 -30.75
C ASN A 367 5.22 37.59 -30.59
N LEU A 368 4.90 36.88 -31.69
CA LEU A 368 4.78 35.42 -31.68
C LEU A 368 6.06 34.74 -31.23
N LYS A 369 7.23 35.17 -31.72
CA LYS A 369 8.51 34.61 -31.25
C LYS A 369 8.71 34.77 -29.74
N LYS A 370 8.40 35.94 -29.18
CA LYS A 370 8.49 36.17 -27.73
C LYS A 370 7.52 35.29 -26.94
N ILE A 371 6.28 35.17 -27.41
CA ILE A 371 5.27 34.33 -26.75
C ILE A 371 5.69 32.85 -26.83
N ASP A 372 6.18 32.38 -27.98
CA ASP A 372 6.65 31.00 -28.14
C ASP A 372 7.86 30.70 -27.24
N GLU A 373 8.80 31.66 -27.09
CA GLU A 373 9.93 31.56 -26.14
C GLU A 373 9.42 31.48 -24.68
N GLU A 374 8.49 32.35 -24.28
CA GLU A 374 7.92 32.37 -22.92
C GLU A 374 7.16 31.06 -22.62
N ILE A 375 6.34 30.57 -23.55
CA ILE A 375 5.67 29.26 -23.43
C ILE A 375 6.68 28.14 -23.29
N HIS A 376 7.77 28.15 -24.06
CA HIS A 376 8.79 27.10 -23.97
C HIS A 376 9.47 27.10 -22.60
N THR A 377 9.86 28.27 -22.09
CA THR A 377 10.46 28.39 -20.75
C THR A 377 9.51 27.96 -19.64
N LEU A 378 8.22 28.29 -19.74
CA LEU A 378 7.22 27.86 -18.77
C LEU A 378 6.95 26.36 -18.82
N ARG A 379 7.00 25.72 -19.99
CA ARG A 379 6.89 24.26 -20.12
C ARG A 379 8.08 23.52 -19.52
N ASP A 380 9.28 24.08 -19.66
CA ASP A 380 10.46 23.50 -19.01
C ASP A 380 10.41 23.67 -17.49
N HIS A 381 9.92 24.83 -17.00
CA HIS A 381 9.69 25.06 -15.57
C HIS A 381 8.59 24.14 -15.01
N GLU A 382 7.48 23.96 -15.73
CA GLU A 382 6.41 23.00 -15.39
C GLU A 382 6.97 21.59 -15.22
N ARG A 383 7.77 21.11 -16.18
CA ARG A 383 8.40 19.78 -16.11
C ARG A 383 9.33 19.63 -14.92
N LEU A 384 10.03 20.70 -14.52
CA LEU A 384 10.90 20.68 -13.35
C LEU A 384 10.06 20.57 -12.07
N VAL A 385 9.02 21.41 -11.94
CA VAL A 385 8.11 21.40 -10.79
C VAL A 385 7.34 20.08 -10.69
N GLU A 386 6.90 19.49 -11.81
CA GLU A 386 6.26 18.17 -11.84
C GLU A 386 7.20 17.06 -11.34
N ARG A 387 8.47 17.10 -11.73
CA ARG A 387 9.49 16.15 -11.25
C ARG A 387 9.75 16.33 -9.75
N GLU A 388 9.87 17.57 -9.28
CA GLU A 388 10.02 17.83 -7.84
C GLU A 388 8.80 17.39 -7.05
N LEU A 389 7.59 17.65 -7.56
CA LEU A 389 6.34 17.24 -6.91
C LEU A 389 6.22 15.72 -6.83
N THR A 390 6.52 15.01 -7.92
CA THR A 390 6.51 13.53 -7.92
C THR A 390 7.55 12.94 -6.97
N GLN A 391 8.74 13.55 -6.88
CA GLN A 391 9.76 13.17 -5.89
C GLN A 391 9.27 13.38 -4.46
N VAL A 392 8.72 14.57 -4.14
CA VAL A 392 8.21 14.89 -2.80
C VAL A 392 7.03 13.98 -2.42
N LEU A 393 6.15 13.64 -3.35
CA LEU A 393 5.07 12.67 -3.15
C LEU A 393 5.59 11.26 -2.84
N ALA A 394 6.62 10.80 -3.56
CA ALA A 394 7.26 9.50 -3.31
C ALA A 394 7.97 9.47 -1.94
N GLU A 395 8.69 10.54 -1.60
CA GLU A 395 9.32 10.70 -0.28
C GLU A 395 8.28 10.75 0.84
N GLY A 396 7.22 11.55 0.67
CA GLY A 396 6.15 11.71 1.65
C GLY A 396 5.36 10.42 1.89
N SER A 397 5.06 9.65 0.84
CA SER A 397 4.39 8.34 0.97
C SER A 397 5.28 7.30 1.65
N SER A 398 6.59 7.30 1.35
CA SER A 398 7.58 6.45 2.01
C SER A 398 7.69 6.75 3.51
N VAL A 399 7.82 8.03 3.87
CA VAL A 399 7.86 8.49 5.27
C VAL A 399 6.57 8.14 6.01
N ARG A 400 5.41 8.32 5.38
CA ARG A 400 4.11 7.96 5.97
C ARG A 400 4.02 6.47 6.27
N ARG A 401 4.44 5.61 5.33
CA ARG A 401 4.45 4.15 5.53
C ARG A 401 5.38 3.75 6.69
N MET A 402 6.58 4.34 6.75
CA MET A 402 7.50 4.12 7.86
C MET A 402 6.91 4.55 9.20
N ALA A 403 6.21 5.71 9.24
CA ALA A 403 5.56 6.19 10.44
C ALA A 403 4.40 5.28 10.88
N GLU A 404 3.58 4.77 9.96
CA GLU A 404 2.50 3.83 10.27
C GLU A 404 3.03 2.49 10.81
N GLU A 405 4.06 1.94 10.17
CA GLU A 405 4.69 0.69 10.61
C GLU A 405 5.31 0.86 12.00
N LEU A 406 6.05 1.95 12.22
CA LEU A 406 6.64 2.27 13.51
C LEU A 406 5.56 2.50 14.58
N ASN A 407 4.49 3.23 14.28
CA ASN A 407 3.37 3.45 15.20
C ASN A 407 2.70 2.12 15.58
N LYS A 408 2.54 1.19 14.63
CA LYS A 408 2.04 -0.16 14.94
C LYS A 408 2.94 -0.88 15.94
N THR A 409 4.25 -0.86 15.73
CA THR A 409 5.21 -1.48 16.68
C THR A 409 5.18 -0.81 18.05
N VAL A 410 5.01 0.51 18.12
CA VAL A 410 4.84 1.27 19.37
C VAL A 410 3.57 0.81 20.10
N THR A 411 2.45 0.66 19.40
CA THR A 411 1.20 0.20 20.00
C THR A 411 1.26 -1.24 20.51
N GLU A 412 1.90 -2.14 19.75
CA GLU A 412 2.13 -3.53 20.17
C GLU A 412 3.01 -3.59 21.42
N LEU A 413 4.10 -2.82 21.44
CA LEU A 413 5.02 -2.79 22.56
C LEU A 413 4.39 -2.19 23.82
N ARG A 414 3.51 -1.19 23.69
CA ARG A 414 2.71 -0.64 24.81
C ARG A 414 1.78 -1.70 25.39
N ALA A 415 1.09 -2.47 24.56
CA ALA A 415 0.21 -3.54 25.02
C ALA A 415 1.01 -4.66 25.74
N GLU A 416 2.20 -5.00 25.23
CA GLU A 416 3.08 -5.96 25.90
C GLU A 416 3.54 -5.45 27.27
N ILE A 417 3.95 -4.18 27.37
CA ILE A 417 4.34 -3.55 28.64
C ILE A 417 3.17 -3.61 29.64
N GLU A 418 1.96 -3.24 29.24
CA GLU A 418 0.77 -3.29 30.10
C GLU A 418 0.49 -4.73 30.58
N SER A 419 0.68 -5.74 29.71
CA SER A 419 0.51 -7.14 30.08
C SER A 419 1.54 -7.62 31.11
N LEU A 420 2.80 -7.15 30.99
CA LEU A 420 3.87 -7.46 31.93
C LEU A 420 3.66 -6.76 33.28
N GLU A 421 3.16 -5.53 33.29
CA GLU A 421 2.77 -4.81 34.52
C GLU A 421 1.66 -5.57 35.26
N LYS A 422 0.59 -5.96 34.55
CA LYS A 422 -0.48 -6.79 35.13
C LYS A 422 0.04 -8.13 35.67
N LEU A 423 0.99 -8.76 34.97
CA LEU A 423 1.60 -10.01 35.41
C LEU A 423 2.42 -9.81 36.69
N LYS A 424 3.22 -8.74 36.76
CA LYS A 424 3.98 -8.34 37.95
C LYS A 424 3.04 -8.14 39.15
N ASP A 425 1.95 -7.40 38.95
CA ASP A 425 0.96 -7.13 39.99
C ASP A 425 0.27 -8.41 40.47
N SER A 426 0.00 -9.36 39.57
CA SER A 426 -0.56 -10.66 39.95
C SER A 426 0.39 -11.47 40.85
N TYR A 427 1.70 -11.41 40.61
CA TYR A 427 2.70 -12.08 41.43
C TYR A 427 2.91 -11.37 42.76
N SER A 428 2.91 -10.04 42.78
CA SER A 428 3.02 -9.27 44.03
C SER A 428 1.81 -9.53 44.94
N LEU A 429 0.60 -9.63 44.37
CA LEU A 429 -0.60 -9.99 45.10
C LEU A 429 -0.51 -11.40 45.72
N LYS A 430 -0.04 -12.39 44.95
CA LYS A 430 0.18 -13.77 45.46
C LYS A 430 1.18 -13.81 46.61
N ILE A 431 2.27 -13.06 46.48
CA ILE A 431 3.29 -12.90 47.52
C ILE A 431 2.68 -12.33 48.80
N SER A 432 1.86 -11.27 48.69
CA SER A 432 1.21 -10.65 49.85
C SER A 432 0.19 -11.61 50.52
N GLY A 433 -0.61 -12.33 49.73
CA GLY A 433 -1.53 -13.34 50.23
C GLY A 433 -0.84 -14.50 50.96
N MET A 434 0.28 -15.00 50.41
CA MET A 434 1.10 -16.03 51.06
C MET A 434 1.74 -15.52 52.35
N GLN A 435 2.18 -14.26 52.41
CA GLN A 435 2.70 -13.65 53.65
C GLN A 435 1.65 -13.62 54.76
N SER A 436 0.43 -13.15 54.46
CA SER A 436 -0.67 -13.13 55.43
C SER A 436 -1.04 -14.53 55.90
N ARG A 437 -1.07 -15.51 54.98
CA ARG A 437 -1.32 -16.92 55.34
C ARG A 437 -0.22 -17.48 56.25
N ARG A 438 1.05 -17.19 55.94
CA ARG A 438 2.19 -17.61 56.75
C ARG A 438 2.12 -17.04 58.18
N GLU A 439 1.78 -15.76 58.33
CA GLU A 439 1.59 -15.15 59.65
C GLU A 439 0.48 -15.83 60.45
N SER A 440 -0.65 -16.16 59.80
CA SER A 440 -1.75 -16.89 60.45
C SER A 440 -1.35 -18.30 60.89
N LEU A 441 -0.54 -19.01 60.10
CA LEU A 441 -0.04 -20.35 60.44
C LEU A 441 0.99 -20.29 61.56
N LEU A 442 1.88 -19.30 61.57
CA LEU A 442 2.83 -19.09 62.66
C LEU A 442 2.14 -18.83 64.00
N SER A 443 1.04 -18.05 64.00
CA SER A 443 0.22 -17.86 65.20
C SER A 443 -0.38 -19.18 65.70
N LYS A 444 -0.94 -19.99 64.78
CA LYS A 444 -1.50 -21.31 65.12
C LYS A 444 -0.45 -22.28 65.65
N ILE A 445 0.73 -22.34 65.03
CA ILE A 445 1.85 -23.16 65.49
C ILE A 445 2.25 -22.80 66.92
N ASN A 446 2.32 -21.51 67.25
CA ASN A 446 2.64 -21.08 68.61
C ASN A 446 1.54 -21.50 69.61
N GLU A 447 0.26 -21.34 69.26
CA GLU A 447 -0.86 -21.79 70.10
C GLU A 447 -0.86 -23.31 70.32
N GLU A 448 -0.61 -24.10 69.27
CA GLU A 448 -0.54 -25.56 69.36
C GLU A 448 0.67 -26.02 70.16
N ARG A 449 1.84 -25.40 70.00
CA ARG A 449 3.02 -25.68 70.84
C ARG A 449 2.76 -25.41 72.31
N GLU A 450 2.07 -24.32 72.64
CA GLU A 450 1.72 -24.00 74.02
C GLU A 450 0.73 -25.03 74.61
N LYS A 451 -0.26 -25.48 73.81
CA LYS A 451 -1.19 -26.55 74.22
C LYS A 451 -0.47 -27.89 74.43
N ILE A 452 0.41 -28.28 73.52
CA ILE A 452 1.21 -29.51 73.64
C ILE A 452 2.07 -29.46 74.90
N SER A 453 2.75 -28.34 75.17
CA SER A 453 3.57 -28.16 76.37
C SER A 453 2.75 -28.32 77.66
N LYS A 454 1.55 -27.75 77.71
CA LYS A 454 0.63 -27.91 78.85
C LYS A 454 0.14 -29.37 78.98
N LEU A 455 -0.19 -30.04 77.88
CA LEU A 455 -0.60 -31.45 77.90
C LEU A 455 0.55 -32.37 78.37
N ASP A 456 1.78 -32.14 77.92
CA ASP A 456 2.95 -32.94 78.33
C ASP A 456 3.26 -32.79 79.83
N GLU A 457 3.05 -31.60 80.42
CA GLU A 457 3.15 -31.39 81.87
C GLU A 457 2.07 -32.19 82.63
N HIS A 458 0.80 -32.07 82.23
CA HIS A 458 -0.29 -32.82 82.86
C HIS A 458 -0.13 -34.34 82.71
N MET A 459 0.34 -34.81 81.55
CA MET A 459 0.59 -36.23 81.31
C MET A 459 1.70 -36.77 82.22
N LYS A 460 2.76 -36.00 82.50
CA LYS A 460 3.82 -36.40 83.44
C LYS A 460 3.31 -36.54 84.87
N GLU A 461 2.46 -35.61 85.31
CA GLU A 461 1.82 -35.69 86.63
C GLU A 461 0.90 -36.92 86.73
N PHE A 462 0.10 -37.19 85.69
CA PHE A 462 -0.76 -38.36 85.61
C PHE A 462 0.01 -39.68 85.57
N ASP A 463 1.10 -39.77 84.79
CA ASP A 463 1.96 -40.96 84.74
C ASP A 463 2.60 -41.25 86.12
N GLN A 464 3.05 -40.22 86.86
CA GLN A 464 3.59 -40.39 88.20
C GLN A 464 2.54 -40.90 89.20
N ASP A 465 1.33 -40.36 89.17
CA ASP A 465 0.23 -40.82 90.05
C ASP A 465 -0.24 -42.25 89.69
N LEU A 466 -0.22 -42.62 88.40
CA LEU A 466 -0.52 -43.97 87.94
C LEU A 466 0.49 -45.01 88.45
N ILE A 467 1.78 -44.66 88.48
CA ILE A 467 2.83 -45.53 89.04
C ILE A 467 2.58 -45.79 90.52
N VAL A 468 2.32 -44.74 91.31
CA VAL A 468 2.05 -44.88 92.75
C VAL A 468 0.82 -45.76 93.00
N ARG A 469 -0.28 -45.53 92.28
CA ARG A 469 -1.50 -46.34 92.42
C ARG A 469 -1.33 -47.79 91.97
N LYS A 470 -0.45 -48.04 90.99
CA LYS A 470 -0.10 -49.39 90.56
C LYS A 470 0.66 -50.15 91.63
N GLU A 471 1.62 -49.50 92.28
CA GLU A 471 2.38 -50.07 93.41
C GLU A 471 1.44 -50.40 94.59
N GLU A 472 0.53 -49.48 94.95
CA GLU A 472 -0.48 -49.73 96.00
C GLU A 472 -1.45 -50.89 95.63
N LEU A 473 -1.81 -51.03 94.35
CA LEU A 473 -2.67 -52.12 93.87
C LEU A 473 -1.94 -53.46 93.89
N GLU A 474 -0.67 -53.51 93.48
CA GLU A 474 0.18 -54.71 93.51
C GLU A 474 0.42 -55.18 94.96
N GLU A 475 0.63 -54.26 95.91
CA GLU A 475 0.79 -54.56 97.32
C GLU A 475 -0.48 -55.22 97.91
N VAL A 476 -1.66 -54.65 97.67
CA VAL A 476 -2.95 -55.22 98.13
C VAL A 476 -3.27 -56.53 97.41
N SER A 477 -2.92 -56.67 96.13
CA SER A 477 -3.11 -57.89 95.35
C SER A 477 -2.22 -59.05 95.83
N SER A 478 -0.98 -58.74 96.23
CA SER A 478 -0.05 -59.72 96.83
C SER A 478 -0.55 -60.21 98.20
N ALA A 479 -0.96 -59.28 99.07
CA ALA A 479 -1.52 -59.61 100.39
C ALA A 479 -2.81 -60.45 100.30
N ALA A 480 -3.68 -60.17 99.33
CA ALA A 480 -4.88 -60.98 99.08
C ALA A 480 -4.51 -62.39 98.55
N SER A 481 -3.47 -62.50 97.73
CA SER A 481 -3.02 -63.78 97.18
C SER A 481 -2.38 -64.68 98.25
N ASP A 482 -1.55 -64.11 99.13
CA ASP A 482 -0.93 -64.83 100.25
C ASP A 482 -1.98 -65.35 101.24
N LEU A 483 -2.96 -64.52 101.59
CA LEU A 483 -4.03 -64.89 102.51
C LEU A 483 -4.95 -65.98 101.91
N LYS A 484 -5.15 -65.97 100.58
CA LYS A 484 -5.90 -67.00 99.84
C LYS A 484 -5.16 -68.34 99.85
N LEU A 485 -3.83 -68.32 99.79
CA LEU A 485 -2.97 -69.50 99.85
C LEU A 485 -2.96 -70.12 101.27
N GLU A 486 -2.92 -69.28 102.30
CA GLU A 486 -3.08 -69.72 103.69
C GLU A 486 -4.46 -70.33 103.96
N LEU A 487 -5.53 -69.71 103.45
CA LEU A 487 -6.90 -70.22 103.58
C LEU A 487 -7.07 -71.57 102.87
N SER A 488 -6.47 -71.73 101.68
CA SER A 488 -6.47 -73.01 100.95
C SER A 488 -5.80 -74.13 101.74
N ASN A 489 -4.66 -73.86 102.40
CA ASN A 489 -3.95 -74.82 103.25
C ASN A 489 -4.77 -75.22 104.50
N LEU A 490 -5.50 -74.27 105.10
CA LEU A 490 -6.39 -74.54 106.23
C LEU A 490 -7.61 -75.38 105.82
N LEU A 491 -8.18 -75.11 104.63
CA LEU A 491 -9.28 -75.90 104.07
C LEU A 491 -8.85 -77.33 103.71
N GLU A 492 -7.63 -77.54 103.22
CA GLU A 492 -7.07 -78.90 103.04
C GLU A 492 -6.92 -79.65 104.37
N ARG A 493 -6.48 -78.99 105.44
CA ARG A 493 -6.43 -79.62 106.78
C ARG A 493 -7.82 -79.96 107.32
N LYS A 494 -8.83 -79.10 107.07
CA LYS A 494 -10.23 -79.34 107.43
C LYS A 494 -10.77 -80.58 106.71
N THR A 495 -10.59 -80.65 105.40
CA THR A 495 -11.05 -81.78 104.58
C THR A 495 -10.33 -83.08 104.93
N HIS A 496 -9.05 -83.03 105.33
CA HIS A 496 -8.31 -84.19 105.82
C HIS A 496 -8.92 -84.79 107.10
N TYR A 497 -9.23 -83.97 108.11
CA TYR A 497 -9.85 -84.44 109.36
C TYR A 497 -11.34 -84.79 109.21
N GLU A 498 -12.08 -84.11 108.31
CA GLU A 498 -13.44 -84.50 107.91
C GLU A 498 -13.46 -85.88 107.22
N ALA A 499 -12.46 -86.18 106.39
CA ALA A 499 -12.32 -87.49 105.73
C ALA A 499 -11.97 -88.62 106.70
N GLU A 500 -11.30 -88.33 107.83
CA GLU A 500 -10.96 -89.33 108.86
C GLU A 500 -12.16 -89.59 109.81
N LEU A 501 -12.90 -88.54 110.18
CA LEU A 501 -14.11 -88.62 111.00
C LEU A 501 -15.31 -89.23 110.23
N SER A 502 -15.40 -88.95 108.93
CA SER A 502 -16.44 -89.50 108.05
C SER A 502 -16.21 -90.98 107.73
N ARG A 503 -14.97 -91.47 107.54
CA ARG A 503 -14.68 -92.90 107.31
C ARG A 503 -15.14 -93.82 108.44
N VAL A 504 -15.07 -93.36 109.69
CA VAL A 504 -15.50 -94.14 110.87
C VAL A 504 -17.01 -94.07 111.09
N LYS A 505 -17.67 -92.98 110.71
CA LYS A 505 -19.15 -92.83 110.77
C LYS A 505 -19.86 -93.44 109.55
N SER A 506 -19.20 -93.48 108.39
CA SER A 506 -19.76 -93.98 107.13
C SER A 506 -19.81 -95.51 107.07
N SER A 507 -18.81 -96.26 107.58
CA SER A 507 -18.86 -97.73 107.59
C SER A 507 -19.98 -98.33 108.47
N GLN A 508 -20.47 -97.60 109.47
CA GLN A 508 -21.52 -98.09 110.40
C GLN A 508 -22.93 -97.63 110.01
N LYS A 509 -23.07 -96.55 109.22
CA LYS A 509 -24.34 -96.07 108.66
C LYS A 509 -24.59 -96.57 107.22
N SER A 510 -23.53 -97.10 106.58
CA SER A 510 -23.45 -97.66 105.22
C SER A 510 -24.27 -98.93 104.98
N ILE A 511 -24.75 -99.64 106.00
CA ILE A 511 -25.36 -100.97 105.76
C ILE A 511 -26.87 -100.96 106.00
N GLU A 512 -27.39 -99.97 106.73
CA GLU A 512 -28.69 -100.13 107.40
C GLU A 512 -29.78 -99.15 106.96
N GLN A 513 -29.45 -98.01 106.33
CA GLN A 513 -30.45 -96.96 106.06
C GLN A 513 -30.77 -96.65 104.59
N GLU A 514 -29.93 -97.00 103.62
CA GLU A 514 -30.20 -96.58 102.23
C GLU A 514 -30.19 -97.72 101.21
N ARG A 515 -30.25 -98.95 101.70
CA ARG A 515 -30.94 -100.04 101.01
C ARG A 515 -32.43 -99.68 100.77
N ASP A 516 -33.01 -98.86 101.64
CA ASP A 516 -34.43 -98.51 101.61
C ASP A 516 -34.73 -97.24 100.76
N THR A 517 -33.73 -96.38 100.47
CA THR A 517 -33.91 -95.18 99.60
C THR A 517 -33.53 -95.41 98.14
N VAL A 518 -32.54 -96.26 97.83
CA VAL A 518 -32.16 -96.59 96.44
C VAL A 518 -33.30 -97.30 95.68
N THR A 519 -34.18 -98.01 96.39
CA THR A 519 -35.34 -98.69 95.80
C THR A 519 -36.44 -97.70 95.34
N VAL A 520 -36.57 -96.56 96.02
CA VAL A 520 -37.55 -95.49 95.70
C VAL A 520 -37.01 -94.50 94.65
N GLN A 521 -35.69 -94.30 94.58
CA GLN A 521 -35.05 -93.39 93.62
C GLN A 521 -34.94 -93.98 92.20
N ILE A 522 -34.91 -95.30 92.04
CA ILE A 522 -34.92 -95.95 90.71
C ILE A 522 -36.27 -95.71 89.99
N GLU A 523 -37.41 -95.77 90.69
CA GLU A 523 -38.74 -95.50 90.11
C GLU A 523 -38.96 -94.02 89.74
N GLN A 524 -38.30 -93.08 90.44
CA GLN A 524 -38.37 -91.64 90.14
C GLN A 524 -37.48 -91.23 88.95
N MET A 525 -36.31 -91.86 88.77
CA MET A 525 -35.40 -91.58 87.65
C MET A 525 -35.91 -92.12 86.31
N GLU A 526 -36.75 -93.17 86.29
CA GLU A 526 -37.40 -93.67 85.05
C GLU A 526 -38.52 -92.73 84.55
N ASP A 527 -39.26 -92.07 85.46
CA ASP A 527 -40.31 -91.11 85.11
C ASP A 527 -39.73 -89.74 84.64
N GLU A 528 -38.62 -89.29 85.24
CA GLU A 528 -37.90 -88.08 84.78
C GLU A 528 -37.19 -88.26 83.43
N LEU A 529 -36.66 -89.45 83.13
CA LEU A 529 -36.09 -89.78 81.81
C LEU A 529 -37.14 -89.79 80.69
N SER A 530 -38.39 -90.13 81.01
CA SER A 530 -39.53 -90.05 80.08
C SER A 530 -39.91 -88.59 79.79
N ARG A 531 -40.03 -87.75 80.83
CA ARG A 531 -40.35 -86.31 80.70
C ARG A 531 -39.26 -85.52 79.98
N LEU A 532 -37.98 -85.83 80.21
CA LEU A 532 -36.88 -85.19 79.49
C LEU A 532 -36.84 -85.58 78.00
N ARG A 533 -37.23 -86.81 77.64
CA ARG A 533 -37.33 -87.23 76.23
C ARG A 533 -38.47 -86.53 75.50
N ASP A 534 -39.62 -86.36 76.14
CA ASP A 534 -40.74 -85.60 75.57
C ASP A 534 -40.42 -84.11 75.45
N ALA A 535 -39.75 -83.51 76.45
CA ALA A 535 -39.30 -82.10 76.40
C ALA A 535 -38.21 -81.85 75.34
N VAL A 536 -37.34 -82.82 75.05
CA VAL A 536 -36.36 -82.72 73.95
C VAL A 536 -37.03 -82.84 72.59
N LEU A 537 -38.09 -83.65 72.46
CA LEU A 537 -38.92 -83.77 71.24
C LEU A 537 -39.78 -82.51 71.00
N GLU A 538 -40.32 -81.90 72.05
CA GLU A 538 -41.04 -80.61 72.02
C GLU A 538 -40.09 -79.49 71.59
N ASN A 539 -38.91 -79.39 72.21
CA ASN A 539 -37.90 -78.39 71.84
C ASN A 539 -37.31 -78.61 70.44
N GLN A 540 -37.20 -79.85 69.94
CA GLN A 540 -36.81 -80.11 68.55
C GLN A 540 -37.92 -79.68 67.56
N ARG A 541 -39.20 -79.86 67.91
CA ARG A 541 -40.34 -79.36 67.11
C ARG A 541 -40.44 -77.83 67.15
N GLU A 542 -40.20 -77.20 68.29
CA GLU A 542 -40.14 -75.74 68.38
C GLU A 542 -38.93 -75.18 67.62
N MET A 543 -37.77 -75.84 67.67
CA MET A 543 -36.58 -75.42 66.92
C MET A 543 -36.76 -75.59 65.40
N GLU A 544 -37.44 -76.65 64.92
CA GLU A 544 -37.82 -76.81 63.51
C GLU A 544 -38.94 -75.85 63.07
N ALA A 545 -39.88 -75.52 63.95
CA ALA A 545 -40.91 -74.51 63.71
C ALA A 545 -40.29 -73.11 63.62
N LEU A 546 -39.37 -72.74 64.53
CA LEU A 546 -38.60 -71.50 64.48
C LEU A 546 -37.67 -71.46 63.25
N LYS A 547 -37.12 -72.60 62.82
CA LYS A 547 -36.33 -72.69 61.57
C LYS A 547 -37.19 -72.44 60.33
N ARG A 548 -38.40 -73.00 60.27
CA ARG A 548 -39.37 -72.72 59.20
C ARG A 548 -39.90 -71.29 59.27
N GLU A 549 -40.09 -70.73 60.45
CA GLU A 549 -40.54 -69.36 60.66
C GLU A 549 -39.44 -68.35 60.26
N THR A 550 -38.18 -68.63 60.58
CA THR A 550 -37.03 -67.85 60.12
C THR A 550 -36.77 -68.00 58.62
N GLU A 551 -36.90 -69.19 58.03
CA GLU A 551 -36.81 -69.40 56.57
C GLU A 551 -37.96 -68.70 55.81
N THR A 552 -39.19 -68.71 56.35
CA THR A 552 -40.31 -67.95 55.77
C THR A 552 -40.19 -66.44 55.99
N LEU A 553 -39.60 -65.98 57.11
CA LEU A 553 -39.23 -64.58 57.31
C LEU A 553 -38.12 -64.12 56.36
N PHE A 554 -37.12 -64.96 56.08
CA PHE A 554 -36.07 -64.65 55.11
C PHE A 554 -36.58 -64.67 53.68
N GLU A 555 -37.47 -65.61 53.32
CA GLU A 555 -38.13 -65.63 52.01
C GLU A 555 -39.08 -64.43 51.84
N ASN A 556 -39.84 -64.06 52.88
CA ASN A 556 -40.66 -62.85 52.90
C ASN A 556 -39.80 -61.57 52.88
N MET A 557 -38.64 -61.52 53.55
CA MET A 557 -37.70 -60.39 53.45
C MET A 557 -37.04 -60.31 52.07
N ARG A 558 -36.82 -61.45 51.40
CA ARG A 558 -36.24 -61.50 50.05
C ARG A 558 -37.27 -61.08 48.99
N ILE A 559 -38.53 -61.49 49.15
CA ILE A 559 -39.67 -61.03 48.35
C ILE A 559 -39.94 -59.54 48.62
N GLN A 560 -39.89 -59.07 49.87
CA GLN A 560 -40.04 -57.64 50.19
C GLN A 560 -38.84 -56.80 49.74
N ARG A 561 -37.61 -57.33 49.72
CA ARG A 561 -36.46 -56.65 49.12
C ARG A 561 -36.57 -56.60 47.61
N ALA A 562 -36.99 -57.67 46.95
CA ALA A 562 -37.26 -57.66 45.51
C ALA A 562 -38.42 -56.72 45.13
N ASP A 563 -39.51 -56.69 45.92
CA ASP A 563 -40.63 -55.75 45.74
C ASP A 563 -40.23 -54.31 46.06
N LYS A 564 -39.30 -54.08 47.01
CA LYS A 564 -38.73 -52.77 47.32
C LYS A 564 -37.74 -52.31 46.25
N GLU A 565 -36.94 -53.19 45.67
CA GLU A 565 -36.01 -52.91 44.56
C GLU A 565 -36.78 -52.64 43.26
N GLN A 566 -37.86 -53.40 43.01
CA GLN A 566 -38.80 -53.15 41.91
C GLN A 566 -39.56 -51.84 42.12
N LYS A 567 -40.05 -51.55 43.33
CA LYS A 567 -40.67 -50.26 43.66
C LYS A 567 -39.70 -49.10 43.67
N LEU A 568 -38.41 -49.29 43.97
CA LEU A 568 -37.36 -48.26 43.84
C LEU A 568 -36.99 -48.01 42.37
N SER A 569 -36.99 -49.05 41.54
CA SER A 569 -36.83 -48.95 40.08
C SER A 569 -38.04 -48.26 39.43
N GLU A 570 -39.25 -48.61 39.86
CA GLU A 570 -40.48 -47.93 39.48
C GLU A 570 -40.50 -46.48 40.01
N LEU A 571 -40.08 -46.20 41.25
CA LEU A 571 -39.91 -44.85 41.80
C LEU A 571 -38.86 -44.05 41.03
N GLY A 572 -37.74 -44.63 40.64
CA GLY A 572 -36.73 -43.97 39.81
C GLY A 572 -37.24 -43.71 38.38
N SER A 573 -38.07 -44.61 37.84
CA SER A 573 -38.75 -44.38 36.55
C SER A 573 -39.85 -43.32 36.67
N PHE A 574 -40.58 -43.27 37.79
CA PHE A 574 -41.58 -42.25 38.09
C PHE A 574 -40.95 -40.91 38.45
N GLU A 575 -39.80 -40.86 39.12
CA GLU A 575 -39.03 -39.64 39.39
C GLU A 575 -38.40 -39.08 38.12
N SER A 576 -37.85 -39.93 37.25
CA SER A 576 -37.39 -39.52 35.92
C SER A 576 -38.55 -39.02 35.05
N LYS A 577 -39.72 -39.68 35.12
CA LYS A 577 -40.94 -39.23 34.45
C LYS A 577 -41.56 -38.00 35.10
N MET A 578 -41.39 -37.79 36.40
CA MET A 578 -41.84 -36.61 37.13
C MET A 578 -40.93 -35.41 36.85
N GLU A 579 -39.63 -35.64 36.66
CA GLU A 579 -38.66 -34.61 36.27
C GLU A 579 -38.86 -34.23 34.79
N GLN A 580 -39.11 -35.21 33.91
CA GLN A 580 -39.56 -34.95 32.53
C GLN A 580 -40.91 -34.22 32.50
N LEU A 581 -41.89 -34.62 33.32
CA LEU A 581 -43.18 -33.92 33.42
C LEU A 581 -43.06 -32.54 34.09
N LYS A 582 -42.08 -32.31 34.96
CA LYS A 582 -41.77 -30.98 35.52
C LYS A 582 -41.08 -30.09 34.50
N GLU A 583 -40.16 -30.62 33.70
CA GLU A 583 -39.58 -29.92 32.55
C GLU A 583 -40.64 -29.64 31.48
N GLU A 584 -41.54 -30.58 31.18
CA GLU A 584 -42.68 -30.35 30.30
C GLU A 584 -43.66 -29.36 30.91
N ARG A 585 -43.89 -29.39 32.24
CA ARG A 585 -44.75 -28.43 32.93
C ARG A 585 -44.14 -27.03 32.95
N GLU A 586 -42.83 -26.87 33.16
CA GLU A 586 -42.19 -25.55 33.04
C GLU A 586 -42.15 -25.09 31.59
N LYS A 587 -41.87 -25.98 30.62
CA LYS A 587 -42.03 -25.65 29.19
C LYS A 587 -43.46 -25.23 28.84
N LEU A 588 -44.48 -25.91 29.37
CA LEU A 588 -45.89 -25.56 29.20
C LEU A 588 -46.26 -24.29 29.96
N ARG A 589 -45.63 -24.00 31.09
CA ARG A 589 -45.86 -22.78 31.88
C ARG A 589 -45.23 -21.57 31.22
N ASP A 590 -44.02 -21.71 30.68
CA ASP A 590 -43.40 -20.73 29.79
C ASP A 590 -44.21 -20.58 28.50
N TYR A 591 -44.77 -21.67 27.95
CA TYR A 591 -45.67 -21.62 26.80
C TYR A 591 -46.98 -20.90 27.14
N LEU A 592 -47.56 -21.12 28.32
CA LEU A 592 -48.81 -20.51 28.80
C LEU A 592 -48.60 -19.04 29.18
N HIS A 593 -47.44 -18.69 29.73
CA HIS A 593 -47.01 -17.31 29.98
C HIS A 593 -46.76 -16.55 28.66
N ASN A 594 -46.12 -17.20 27.68
CA ASN A 594 -45.99 -16.67 26.32
C ASN A 594 -47.34 -16.59 25.58
N LEU A 595 -48.29 -17.50 25.89
CA LEU A 595 -49.66 -17.45 25.38
C LEU A 595 -50.45 -16.31 26.04
N GLU A 596 -50.28 -16.05 27.33
CA GLU A 596 -50.89 -14.92 28.04
C GLU A 596 -50.33 -13.58 27.54
N LEU A 597 -49.02 -13.49 27.31
CA LEU A 597 -48.36 -12.38 26.62
C LEU A 597 -48.90 -12.22 25.20
N SER A 598 -49.05 -13.31 24.44
CA SER A 598 -49.66 -13.29 23.10
C SER A 598 -51.13 -12.87 23.14
N ILE A 599 -51.91 -13.27 24.14
CA ILE A 599 -53.32 -12.86 24.30
C ILE A 599 -53.41 -11.36 24.64
N GLN A 600 -52.51 -10.83 25.47
CA GLN A 600 -52.42 -9.39 25.72
C GLN A 600 -51.95 -8.61 24.49
N GLU A 601 -50.97 -9.12 23.74
CA GLU A 601 -50.55 -8.53 22.47
C GLU A 601 -51.65 -8.58 21.41
N THR A 602 -52.43 -9.66 21.36
CA THR A 602 -53.55 -9.82 20.42
C THR A 602 -54.72 -8.91 20.79
N ARG A 603 -55.01 -8.71 22.09
CA ARG A 603 -55.97 -7.70 22.55
C ARG A 603 -55.52 -6.28 22.21
N GLY A 604 -54.23 -5.96 22.38
CA GLY A 604 -53.65 -4.68 21.98
C GLY A 604 -53.50 -4.49 20.45
N LYS A 605 -53.53 -5.57 19.65
CA LYS A 605 -53.63 -5.53 18.19
C LYS A 605 -55.08 -5.30 17.74
N ILE A 606 -56.07 -5.90 18.40
CA ILE A 606 -57.50 -5.67 18.13
C ILE A 606 -57.87 -4.20 18.41
N GLU A 607 -57.35 -3.63 19.49
CA GLU A 607 -57.58 -2.22 19.85
C GLU A 607 -56.91 -1.26 18.84
N ARG A 608 -55.71 -1.60 18.35
CA ARG A 608 -55.03 -0.86 17.27
C ARG A 608 -55.69 -0.99 15.90
N ILE A 609 -56.23 -2.16 15.55
CA ILE A 609 -56.98 -2.38 14.31
C ILE A 609 -58.29 -1.56 14.31
N LEU A 610 -58.91 -1.36 15.48
CA LEU A 610 -60.06 -0.48 15.63
C LEU A 610 -59.69 1.01 15.52
N GLU A 611 -58.45 1.40 15.83
CA GLU A 611 -57.93 2.78 15.64
C GLU A 611 -57.41 3.06 14.22
N GLU A 612 -56.90 2.04 13.49
CA GLU A 612 -56.36 2.18 12.12
C GLU A 612 -57.46 2.19 11.03
N ILE A 613 -58.69 1.79 11.34
CA ILE A 613 -59.84 1.96 10.44
C ILE A 613 -60.34 3.41 10.57
N ASP A 614 -59.60 4.32 9.93
CA ASP A 614 -60.02 5.70 9.76
C ASP A 614 -61.14 5.77 8.69
N GLY A 615 -62.36 6.09 9.12
CA GLY A 615 -63.33 6.76 8.26
C GLY A 615 -64.09 5.95 7.21
N THR A 616 -64.46 4.69 7.45
CA THR A 616 -65.57 4.08 6.70
C THR A 616 -66.64 3.57 7.66
N SER A 617 -67.83 4.16 7.58
CA SER A 617 -69.04 3.70 8.26
C SER A 617 -69.19 2.20 8.06
N VAL A 618 -69.42 1.46 9.15
CA VAL A 618 -69.87 0.06 9.10
C VAL A 618 -71.34 0.07 8.69
N GLU A 619 -71.60 0.45 7.45
CA GLU A 619 -72.87 0.18 6.79
C GLU A 619 -72.56 -0.92 5.78
N GLU A 620 -73.00 -2.13 6.14
CA GLU A 620 -72.95 -3.38 5.36
C GLU A 620 -71.59 -4.09 5.27
N VAL A 621 -71.14 -4.66 6.41
CA VAL A 621 -70.31 -5.88 6.34
C VAL A 621 -71.24 -7.02 5.98
N GLU A 622 -71.28 -7.41 4.70
CA GLU A 622 -71.90 -8.67 4.31
C GLU A 622 -71.16 -9.82 5.00
N GLU A 623 -71.89 -10.70 5.68
CA GLU A 623 -71.35 -11.98 6.16
C GLU A 623 -70.96 -12.81 4.94
N VAL A 624 -69.70 -12.71 4.55
CA VAL A 624 -69.11 -13.57 3.54
C VAL A 624 -68.88 -14.94 4.16
N ASP A 625 -69.29 -15.99 3.46
CA ASP A 625 -69.04 -17.36 3.90
C ASP A 625 -67.54 -17.66 4.05
N SER A 626 -67.22 -18.69 4.83
CA SER A 626 -65.82 -19.06 5.09
C SER A 626 -65.04 -19.34 3.81
N GLU A 627 -65.71 -19.85 2.77
CA GLU A 627 -65.11 -20.15 1.47
C GLU A 627 -64.66 -18.90 0.71
N THR A 628 -65.42 -17.82 0.77
CA THR A 628 -65.09 -16.56 0.09
C THR A 628 -64.04 -15.77 0.88
N LEU A 629 -64.09 -15.83 2.21
CA LEU A 629 -63.03 -15.27 3.06
C LEU A 629 -61.69 -15.99 2.84
N GLU A 630 -61.71 -17.30 2.63
CA GLU A 630 -60.50 -18.07 2.28
C GLU A 630 -59.99 -17.77 0.87
N LYS A 631 -60.87 -17.49 -0.10
CA LYS A 631 -60.45 -17.01 -1.43
C LYS A 631 -59.79 -15.64 -1.36
N PHE A 632 -60.37 -14.69 -0.61
CA PHE A 632 -59.74 -13.37 -0.46
C PHE A 632 -58.45 -13.43 0.35
N LYS A 633 -58.37 -14.27 1.38
CA LYS A 633 -57.10 -14.55 2.06
C LYS A 633 -56.07 -15.14 1.10
N SER A 634 -56.46 -16.12 0.28
CA SER A 634 -55.56 -16.68 -0.72
C SER A 634 -55.13 -15.65 -1.75
N GLU A 635 -56.02 -14.79 -2.26
CA GLU A 635 -55.65 -13.73 -3.21
C GLU A 635 -54.74 -12.67 -2.59
N ILE A 636 -55.02 -12.26 -1.35
CA ILE A 636 -54.18 -11.34 -0.60
C ILE A 636 -52.81 -11.97 -0.34
N GLU A 637 -52.75 -13.23 0.08
CA GLU A 637 -51.50 -13.94 0.32
C GLU A 637 -50.70 -14.13 -0.98
N ASP A 638 -51.38 -14.37 -2.10
CA ASP A 638 -50.76 -14.51 -3.43
C ASP A 638 -50.24 -13.16 -3.95
N LEU A 639 -50.96 -12.05 -3.70
CA LEU A 639 -50.54 -10.69 -4.03
C LEU A 639 -49.42 -10.19 -3.10
N GLU A 640 -49.50 -10.45 -1.80
CA GLU A 640 -48.46 -10.15 -0.82
C GLU A 640 -47.19 -10.96 -1.09
N ASN A 641 -47.32 -12.23 -1.49
CA ASN A 641 -46.19 -13.01 -1.95
C ASN A 641 -45.59 -12.45 -3.24
N LYS A 642 -46.40 -12.02 -4.22
CA LYS A 642 -45.89 -11.35 -5.43
C LYS A 642 -45.17 -10.03 -5.10
N ILE A 643 -45.68 -9.25 -4.15
CA ILE A 643 -45.06 -7.99 -3.69
C ILE A 643 -43.78 -8.28 -2.88
N ARG A 644 -43.77 -9.29 -2.01
CA ARG A 644 -42.54 -9.73 -1.31
C ARG A 644 -41.49 -10.28 -2.26
N TYR A 645 -41.90 -10.98 -3.33
CA TYR A 645 -40.99 -11.52 -4.34
C TYR A 645 -40.37 -10.42 -5.20
N LEU A 646 -41.10 -9.31 -5.43
CA LEU A 646 -40.59 -8.12 -6.10
C LEU A 646 -39.54 -7.36 -5.25
N GLY A 647 -39.58 -7.50 -3.92
CA GLY A 647 -38.71 -6.77 -3.01
C GLY A 647 -38.98 -5.25 -3.01
N PRO A 648 -38.17 -4.44 -2.31
CA PRO A 648 -38.29 -2.99 -2.38
C PRO A 648 -37.99 -2.51 -3.82
N VAL A 649 -39.02 -2.01 -4.51
CA VAL A 649 -38.89 -1.49 -5.88
C VAL A 649 -38.28 -0.09 -5.80
N ASP A 650 -36.97 -0.02 -5.99
CA ASP A 650 -36.23 1.24 -6.03
C ASP A 650 -36.29 1.85 -7.44
N MET A 651 -37.01 2.96 -7.55
CA MET A 651 -37.20 3.70 -8.80
C MET A 651 -35.92 4.43 -9.26
N ALA A 652 -34.90 4.57 -8.39
CA ALA A 652 -33.60 5.17 -8.74
C ALA A 652 -32.71 4.21 -9.57
N VAL A 653 -32.98 2.90 -9.53
CA VAL A 653 -32.19 1.87 -10.23
C VAL A 653 -32.20 2.06 -11.75
N VAL A 654 -33.23 2.68 -12.31
CA VAL A 654 -33.29 2.96 -13.77
C VAL A 654 -32.25 4.00 -14.17
N ASP A 655 -31.99 4.99 -13.32
CA ASP A 655 -30.99 6.02 -13.58
C ASP A 655 -29.59 5.56 -13.16
N GLU A 656 -29.46 4.80 -12.06
CA GLU A 656 -28.20 4.11 -11.71
C GLU A 656 -27.76 3.13 -12.79
N TYR A 657 -28.69 2.38 -13.40
CA TYR A 657 -28.37 1.49 -14.52
C TYR A 657 -27.79 2.26 -15.71
N LYS A 658 -28.35 3.42 -16.07
CA LYS A 658 -27.81 4.24 -17.18
C LYS A 658 -26.41 4.77 -16.85
N GLU A 659 -26.18 5.19 -15.60
CA GLU A 659 -24.88 5.68 -15.17
C GLU A 659 -23.83 4.56 -15.14
N VAL A 660 -24.19 3.40 -14.60
CA VAL A 660 -23.33 2.21 -14.55
C VAL A 660 -23.06 1.66 -15.96
N ASP A 661 -24.05 1.64 -16.85
CA ASP A 661 -23.88 1.20 -18.24
C ASP A 661 -22.97 2.16 -19.03
N SER A 662 -23.14 3.47 -18.87
CA SER A 662 -22.24 4.46 -19.47
C SER A 662 -20.80 4.27 -18.97
N ARG A 663 -20.62 4.10 -17.66
CA ARG A 663 -19.31 3.86 -17.06
C ARG A 663 -18.71 2.52 -17.49
N PHE A 664 -19.53 1.48 -17.62
CA PHE A 664 -19.11 0.18 -18.12
C PHE A 664 -18.60 0.29 -19.56
N ASN A 665 -19.34 0.96 -20.44
CA ASN A 665 -18.97 1.16 -21.83
C ASN A 665 -17.67 1.97 -21.97
N GLU A 666 -17.46 3.01 -21.14
CA GLU A 666 -16.20 3.75 -21.08
C GLU A 666 -15.03 2.87 -20.63
N LEU A 667 -15.20 2.10 -19.55
CA LEU A 667 -14.17 1.20 -19.04
C LEU A 667 -13.85 0.07 -20.02
N GLU A 668 -14.86 -0.42 -20.76
CA GLU A 668 -14.67 -1.43 -21.80
C GLU A 668 -13.84 -0.87 -22.96
N LEU A 669 -14.09 0.38 -23.37
CA LEU A 669 -13.31 1.06 -24.39
C LEU A 669 -11.84 1.24 -23.95
N GLN A 670 -11.62 1.75 -22.74
CA GLN A 670 -10.28 1.90 -22.16
C GLN A 670 -9.54 0.56 -22.04
N LYS A 671 -10.24 -0.50 -21.64
CA LYS A 671 -9.68 -1.86 -21.57
C LYS A 671 -9.24 -2.34 -22.95
N ARG A 672 -10.02 -2.11 -24.00
CA ARG A 672 -9.67 -2.49 -25.37
C ARG A 672 -8.43 -1.75 -25.85
N ASP A 673 -8.34 -0.46 -25.59
CA ASP A 673 -7.16 0.35 -25.94
C ASP A 673 -5.89 -0.13 -25.22
N LEU A 674 -5.99 -0.44 -23.92
CA LEU A 674 -4.87 -1.00 -23.15
C LEU A 674 -4.46 -2.38 -23.66
N GLN A 675 -5.43 -3.23 -24.03
CA GLN A 675 -5.14 -4.54 -24.63
C GLN A 675 -4.45 -4.41 -26.00
N GLU A 676 -4.82 -3.41 -26.81
CA GLU A 676 -4.16 -3.15 -28.08
C GLU A 676 -2.74 -2.59 -27.87
N ALA A 677 -2.57 -1.66 -26.93
CA ALA A 677 -1.27 -1.13 -26.55
C ALA A 677 -0.33 -2.24 -26.05
N LYS A 678 -0.83 -3.15 -25.19
CA LYS A 678 -0.09 -4.33 -24.73
C LYS A 678 0.38 -5.18 -25.91
N ARG A 679 -0.51 -5.53 -26.85
CA ARG A 679 -0.15 -6.32 -28.04
C ARG A 679 0.90 -5.63 -28.92
N LYS A 680 0.84 -4.31 -29.05
CA LYS A 680 1.83 -3.51 -29.79
C LYS A 680 3.20 -3.56 -29.11
N ILE A 681 3.23 -3.44 -27.77
CA ILE A 681 4.47 -3.52 -26.99
C ILE A 681 5.07 -4.93 -27.05
N GLU A 682 4.26 -5.98 -26.89
CA GLU A 682 4.73 -7.37 -26.99
C GLU A 682 5.38 -7.66 -28.36
N LYS A 683 4.77 -7.19 -29.46
CA LYS A 683 5.37 -7.28 -30.80
C LYS A 683 6.66 -6.49 -30.95
N LEU A 684 6.75 -5.32 -30.32
CA LEU A 684 7.96 -4.50 -30.35
C LEU A 684 9.11 -5.21 -29.61
N ILE A 685 8.82 -5.82 -28.46
CA ILE A 685 9.78 -6.61 -27.69
C ILE A 685 10.28 -7.78 -28.54
N GLU A 686 9.38 -8.56 -29.12
CA GLU A 686 9.75 -9.73 -29.95
C GLU A 686 10.66 -9.32 -31.13
N LYS A 687 10.33 -8.23 -31.82
CA LYS A 687 11.15 -7.71 -32.91
C LYS A 687 12.52 -7.22 -32.43
N THR A 688 12.57 -6.55 -31.27
CA THR A 688 13.81 -6.03 -30.70
C THR A 688 14.72 -7.18 -30.24
N ASP A 689 14.16 -8.22 -29.64
CA ASP A 689 14.89 -9.41 -29.21
C ASP A 689 15.45 -10.19 -30.42
N GLU A 690 14.69 -10.29 -31.51
CA GLU A 690 15.16 -10.90 -32.76
C GLU A 690 16.35 -10.12 -33.36
N GLU A 691 16.26 -8.78 -33.41
CA GLU A 691 17.37 -7.93 -33.85
C GLU A 691 18.60 -8.05 -32.94
N ALA A 692 18.38 -8.09 -31.62
CA ALA A 692 19.45 -8.28 -30.63
C ALA A 692 20.14 -9.63 -30.79
N ARG A 693 19.38 -10.72 -30.94
CA ARG A 693 19.90 -12.08 -31.13
C ARG A 693 20.74 -12.19 -32.40
N ASN A 694 20.28 -11.60 -33.49
CA ASN A 694 21.02 -11.58 -34.76
C ASN A 694 22.34 -10.82 -34.63
N ARG A 695 22.34 -9.63 -34.01
CA ARG A 695 23.56 -8.84 -33.78
C ARG A 695 24.54 -9.56 -32.85
N PHE A 696 24.04 -10.19 -31.79
CA PHE A 696 24.87 -10.94 -30.85
C PHE A 696 25.55 -12.13 -31.56
N LEU A 697 24.79 -12.93 -32.30
CA LEU A 697 25.32 -14.10 -33.02
C LEU A 697 26.34 -13.71 -34.11
N ASP A 698 26.14 -12.58 -34.78
CA ASP A 698 27.08 -12.06 -35.77
C ASP A 698 28.40 -11.64 -35.12
N ILE A 699 28.35 -10.80 -34.07
CA ILE A 699 29.54 -10.38 -33.31
C ILE A 699 30.24 -11.61 -32.71
N TYR A 700 29.50 -12.53 -32.12
CA TYR A 700 30.05 -13.77 -31.55
C TYR A 700 30.84 -14.58 -32.58
N LYS A 701 30.31 -14.76 -33.80
CA LYS A 701 31.02 -15.49 -34.87
C LYS A 701 32.32 -14.79 -35.27
N GLN A 702 32.28 -13.46 -35.39
CA GLN A 702 33.46 -12.66 -35.74
C GLN A 702 34.52 -12.75 -34.63
N VAL A 703 34.14 -12.51 -33.38
CA VAL A 703 35.05 -12.58 -32.22
C VAL A 703 35.65 -13.98 -32.08
N ASN A 704 34.85 -15.06 -32.24
CA ASN A 704 35.36 -16.43 -32.13
C ASN A 704 36.39 -16.76 -33.23
N ALA A 705 36.17 -16.30 -34.47
CA ALA A 705 37.12 -16.49 -35.57
C ALA A 705 38.43 -15.75 -35.32
N LYS A 706 38.37 -14.49 -34.86
CA LYS A 706 39.55 -13.67 -34.53
C LYS A 706 40.30 -14.21 -33.32
N PHE A 707 39.57 -14.59 -32.27
CA PHE A 707 40.13 -15.23 -31.08
C PHE A 707 40.94 -16.48 -31.42
N ASN A 708 40.42 -17.36 -32.29
CA ASN A 708 41.16 -18.54 -32.73
C ASN A 708 42.44 -18.17 -33.51
N SER A 709 42.42 -17.10 -34.32
CA SER A 709 43.61 -16.58 -35.02
C SER A 709 44.68 -16.08 -34.04
N PHE A 710 44.29 -15.29 -33.04
CA PHE A 710 45.22 -14.78 -32.02
C PHE A 710 45.80 -15.89 -31.16
N ILE A 711 45.00 -16.88 -30.76
CA ILE A 711 45.47 -18.05 -30.01
C ILE A 711 46.45 -18.89 -30.84
N SER A 712 46.21 -19.06 -32.14
CA SER A 712 47.13 -19.77 -33.03
C SER A 712 48.46 -19.04 -33.22
N THR A 713 48.46 -17.71 -33.10
CA THR A 713 49.65 -16.85 -33.17
C THR A 713 50.47 -16.92 -31.88
N LEU A 714 49.80 -16.84 -30.72
CA LEU A 714 50.42 -16.97 -29.41
C LEU A 714 50.99 -18.38 -29.14
N PHE A 715 50.27 -19.40 -29.59
CA PHE A 715 50.64 -20.81 -29.40
C PHE A 715 50.68 -21.50 -30.77
N PRO A 716 51.87 -21.64 -31.39
CA PRO A 716 52.00 -22.32 -32.68
C PRO A 716 51.43 -23.75 -32.64
N GLY A 717 50.39 -24.02 -33.44
CA GLY A 717 49.66 -25.30 -33.45
C GLY A 717 48.56 -25.44 -32.38
N GLY A 718 48.27 -24.38 -31.63
CA GLY A 718 47.13 -24.29 -30.71
C GLY A 718 45.85 -23.82 -31.39
N THR A 719 44.69 -24.07 -30.76
CA THR A 719 43.37 -23.60 -31.24
C THR A 719 42.54 -23.09 -30.07
N GLY A 720 41.91 -21.94 -30.23
CA GLY A 720 41.02 -21.33 -29.24
C GLY A 720 39.57 -21.35 -29.74
N GLU A 721 38.63 -21.66 -28.85
CA GLU A 721 37.21 -21.69 -29.17
C GLU A 721 36.39 -21.09 -28.04
N ILE A 722 35.48 -20.20 -28.41
CA ILE A 722 34.44 -19.64 -27.56
C ILE A 722 33.16 -20.43 -27.87
N ARG A 723 32.49 -20.98 -26.85
CA ARG A 723 31.24 -21.75 -26.99
C ARG A 723 30.13 -21.16 -26.15
N ILE A 724 28.93 -21.08 -26.71
CA ILE A 724 27.71 -20.72 -25.98
C ILE A 724 27.14 -21.98 -25.30
N GLU A 725 26.72 -21.88 -24.05
CA GLU A 725 26.07 -22.98 -23.34
C GLU A 725 24.81 -23.48 -24.08
N ALA A 726 24.70 -24.79 -24.29
CA ALA A 726 23.59 -25.37 -25.04
C ALA A 726 22.28 -25.39 -24.22
N GLY A 727 21.16 -25.06 -24.87
CA GLY A 727 19.80 -25.20 -24.30
C GLY A 727 19.17 -23.93 -23.71
N LYS A 728 19.81 -22.77 -23.82
CA LYS A 728 19.30 -21.45 -23.41
C LYS A 728 19.29 -20.47 -24.58
N ASP A 729 18.54 -19.36 -24.46
CA ASP A 729 18.58 -18.28 -25.45
C ASP A 729 20.01 -17.71 -25.52
N PRO A 730 20.62 -17.50 -26.71
CA PRO A 730 21.91 -16.84 -26.84
C PRO A 730 22.08 -15.55 -26.03
N LEU A 731 21.01 -14.80 -25.79
CA LEU A 731 21.03 -13.56 -24.99
C LEU A 731 21.14 -13.80 -23.47
N GLU A 732 20.71 -14.97 -22.98
CA GLU A 732 20.71 -15.34 -21.55
C GLU A 732 21.77 -16.41 -21.21
N SER A 733 22.45 -16.93 -22.22
CA SER A 733 23.41 -18.01 -22.09
C SER A 733 24.79 -17.51 -21.65
N GLY A 734 25.45 -18.30 -20.80
CA GLY A 734 26.87 -18.10 -20.51
C GLY A 734 27.75 -18.42 -21.73
N VAL A 735 28.94 -17.84 -21.73
CA VAL A 735 29.97 -18.10 -22.74
C VAL A 735 31.16 -18.80 -22.09
N GLU A 736 31.55 -19.95 -22.64
CA GLU A 736 32.67 -20.76 -22.18
C GLU A 736 33.87 -20.63 -23.13
N ILE A 737 35.04 -20.32 -22.57
CA ILE A 737 36.29 -20.17 -23.33
C ILE A 737 37.16 -21.41 -23.12
N SER A 738 37.54 -22.05 -24.23
CA SER A 738 38.36 -23.26 -24.27
C SER A 738 39.59 -23.06 -25.17
N VAL A 739 40.75 -23.52 -24.71
CA VAL A 739 42.00 -23.42 -25.47
C VAL A 739 42.69 -24.79 -25.54
N ARG A 740 43.23 -25.13 -26.71
CA ARG A 740 44.04 -26.32 -26.95
C ARG A 740 45.46 -25.88 -27.29
N LYS A 741 46.44 -26.33 -26.51
CA LYS A 741 47.87 -26.13 -26.77
C LYS A 741 48.42 -27.26 -27.66
N PRO A 742 49.52 -27.05 -28.41
CA PRO A 742 50.16 -28.10 -29.19
C PRO A 742 50.51 -29.31 -28.31
N ASN A 743 50.14 -30.51 -28.77
CA ASN A 743 50.31 -31.80 -28.07
C ASN A 743 49.59 -31.95 -26.70
N LYS A 744 48.60 -31.10 -26.37
CA LYS A 744 47.78 -31.21 -25.14
C LYS A 744 46.27 -31.27 -25.44
N ARG A 745 45.49 -31.80 -24.49
CA ARG A 745 44.01 -31.85 -24.57
C ARG A 745 43.40 -30.45 -24.44
N ILE A 746 42.14 -30.29 -24.87
CA ILE A 746 41.37 -29.05 -24.69
C ILE A 746 41.23 -28.75 -23.20
N GLN A 747 41.57 -27.52 -22.79
CA GLN A 747 41.51 -27.07 -21.40
C GLN A 747 40.57 -25.86 -21.29
N LYS A 748 39.72 -25.85 -20.26
CA LYS A 748 38.91 -24.70 -19.88
C LYS A 748 39.80 -23.60 -19.28
N LEU A 749 39.43 -22.33 -19.44
CA LEU A 749 40.21 -21.17 -18.96
C LEU A 749 40.67 -21.31 -17.50
N GLN A 750 39.84 -21.85 -16.61
CA GLN A 750 40.15 -22.05 -15.18
C GLN A 750 41.34 -22.99 -14.91
N LEU A 751 41.66 -23.89 -15.84
CA LEU A 751 42.70 -24.93 -15.71
C LEU A 751 44.07 -24.51 -16.27
N LEU A 752 44.20 -23.27 -16.76
CA LEU A 752 45.47 -22.71 -17.27
C LEU A 752 46.32 -22.08 -16.15
N SER A 753 47.63 -21.96 -16.36
CA SER A 753 48.54 -21.28 -15.42
C SER A 753 48.28 -19.76 -15.38
N GLY A 754 48.73 -19.06 -14.35
CA GLY A 754 48.48 -17.61 -14.18
C GLY A 754 48.91 -16.77 -15.39
N GLY A 755 50.13 -16.96 -15.90
CA GLY A 755 50.63 -16.26 -17.09
C GLY A 755 49.92 -16.68 -18.39
N GLU A 756 49.51 -17.95 -18.50
CA GLU A 756 48.73 -18.41 -19.66
C GLU A 756 47.30 -17.85 -19.67
N LYS A 757 46.67 -17.71 -18.49
CA LYS A 757 45.36 -17.06 -18.35
C LYS A 757 45.43 -15.59 -18.77
N ALA A 758 46.49 -14.88 -18.37
CA ALA A 758 46.72 -13.50 -18.78
C ALA A 758 46.84 -13.38 -20.31
N LEU A 759 47.65 -14.23 -20.96
CA LEU A 759 47.78 -14.24 -22.42
C LEU A 759 46.47 -14.58 -23.16
N VAL A 760 45.70 -15.55 -22.66
CA VAL A 760 44.40 -15.90 -23.26
C VAL A 760 43.39 -14.76 -23.07
N GLY A 761 43.42 -14.07 -21.94
CA GLY A 761 42.62 -12.87 -21.69
C GLY A 761 42.98 -11.71 -22.61
N ILE A 762 44.28 -11.48 -22.82
CA ILE A 762 44.79 -10.50 -23.79
C ILE A 762 44.33 -10.88 -25.21
N ALA A 763 44.46 -12.15 -25.61
CA ALA A 763 43.99 -12.59 -26.93
C ALA A 763 42.48 -12.37 -27.15
N LEU A 764 41.67 -12.57 -26.11
CA LEU A 764 40.23 -12.27 -26.15
C LEU A 764 39.98 -10.76 -26.27
N LEU A 765 40.71 -9.95 -25.52
CA LEU A 765 40.62 -8.51 -25.59
C LEU A 765 40.93 -8.03 -27.02
N PHE A 766 42.06 -8.45 -27.59
CA PHE A 766 42.41 -8.11 -28.97
C PHE A 766 41.39 -8.62 -29.99
N ALA A 767 40.82 -9.82 -29.81
CA ALA A 767 39.74 -10.32 -30.66
C ALA A 767 38.47 -9.44 -30.60
N LEU A 768 38.15 -8.88 -29.44
CA LEU A 768 37.03 -7.94 -29.28
C LEU A 768 37.34 -6.58 -29.90
N LEU A 769 38.57 -6.09 -29.69
CA LEU A 769 39.05 -4.82 -30.23
C LEU A 769 39.11 -4.84 -31.75
N GLU A 770 39.48 -5.96 -32.38
CA GLU A 770 39.56 -6.07 -33.84
C GLU A 770 38.17 -6.07 -34.51
N VAL A 771 37.14 -6.59 -33.84
CA VAL A 771 35.75 -6.55 -34.36
C VAL A 771 35.17 -5.13 -34.33
N ARG A 772 35.70 -4.25 -33.46
CA ARG A 772 35.37 -2.82 -33.43
C ARG A 772 36.64 -1.99 -33.21
N PRO A 773 37.42 -1.72 -34.30
CA PRO A 773 38.69 -1.04 -34.18
C PRO A 773 38.49 0.40 -33.67
N SER A 774 39.32 0.79 -32.71
CA SER A 774 39.42 2.15 -32.16
C SER A 774 40.62 2.85 -32.77
N PRO A 775 40.62 4.18 -32.95
CA PRO A 775 41.77 4.91 -33.48
C PRO A 775 43.06 4.72 -32.65
N PHE A 776 42.92 4.51 -31.33
CA PHE A 776 44.02 4.20 -30.44
C PHE A 776 43.59 3.30 -29.27
N TYR A 777 44.58 2.63 -28.66
CA TYR A 777 44.47 1.79 -27.49
C TYR A 777 45.53 2.17 -26.46
N VAL A 778 45.15 2.17 -25.17
CA VAL A 778 46.07 2.40 -24.05
C VAL A 778 46.12 1.12 -23.21
N LEU A 779 47.31 0.55 -23.04
CA LEU A 779 47.55 -0.66 -22.26
C LEU A 779 48.48 -0.29 -21.09
N ASP A 780 47.97 -0.38 -19.86
CA ASP A 780 48.71 -0.02 -18.65
C ASP A 780 49.08 -1.27 -17.85
N GLU A 781 50.37 -1.58 -17.76
CA GLU A 781 50.98 -2.70 -17.02
C GLU A 781 50.34 -4.09 -17.28
N VAL A 782 49.79 -4.29 -18.48
CA VAL A 782 49.07 -5.52 -18.86
C VAL A 782 49.98 -6.76 -18.85
N ASP A 783 51.29 -6.55 -18.94
CA ASP A 783 52.34 -7.56 -18.96
C ASP A 783 53.00 -7.82 -17.60
N ALA A 784 52.57 -7.15 -16.52
CA ALA A 784 53.14 -7.32 -15.17
C ALA A 784 53.07 -8.78 -14.64
N ALA A 785 52.12 -9.57 -15.14
CA ALA A 785 51.94 -10.98 -14.79
C ALA A 785 52.55 -11.97 -15.81
N LEU A 786 53.25 -11.47 -16.84
CA LEU A 786 53.88 -12.27 -17.89
C LEU A 786 55.36 -12.51 -17.59
N ASP A 787 55.85 -13.73 -17.85
CA ASP A 787 57.28 -14.01 -17.87
C ASP A 787 57.91 -13.54 -19.20
N GLU A 788 59.24 -13.50 -19.29
CA GLU A 788 59.96 -13.01 -20.50
C GLU A 788 59.51 -13.73 -21.79
N PHE A 789 59.20 -15.03 -21.70
CA PHE A 789 58.77 -15.83 -22.85
C PHE A 789 57.34 -15.52 -23.31
N ASN A 790 56.43 -15.23 -22.38
CA ASN A 790 55.07 -14.82 -22.69
C ASN A 790 55.00 -13.32 -23.05
N ALA A 791 55.90 -12.49 -22.53
CA ALA A 791 56.07 -11.10 -22.94
C ALA A 791 56.50 -11.00 -24.42
N GLU A 792 57.39 -11.88 -24.88
CA GLU A 792 57.76 -11.99 -26.31
C GLU A 792 56.56 -12.38 -27.20
N ARG A 793 55.66 -13.23 -26.71
CA ARG A 793 54.43 -13.58 -27.44
C ARG A 793 53.44 -12.42 -27.49
N PHE A 794 53.35 -11.66 -26.42
CA PHE A 794 52.53 -10.46 -26.36
C PHE A 794 53.07 -9.36 -27.28
N LYS A 795 54.39 -9.16 -27.32
CA LYS A 795 55.09 -8.28 -28.26
C LYS A 795 54.66 -8.55 -29.70
N ARG A 796 54.71 -9.81 -30.15
CA ARG A 796 54.28 -10.22 -31.50
C ARG A 796 52.80 -9.97 -31.81
N LEU A 797 51.94 -9.96 -30.80
CA LEU A 797 50.53 -9.58 -30.99
C LEU A 797 50.40 -8.08 -31.23
N ILE A 798 51.13 -7.25 -30.48
CA ILE A 798 51.13 -5.79 -30.67
C ILE A 798 51.67 -5.47 -32.06
N GLU A 799 52.84 -6.01 -32.43
CA GLU A 799 53.48 -5.77 -33.74
C GLU A 799 52.60 -6.15 -34.94
N ARG A 800 51.74 -7.15 -34.79
CA ARG A 800 50.81 -7.54 -35.85
C ARG A 800 49.67 -6.53 -36.03
N GLU A 801 49.27 -5.83 -34.97
CA GLU A 801 48.08 -4.97 -34.96
C GLU A 801 48.41 -3.47 -35.05
N THR A 802 49.70 -3.09 -34.97
CA THR A 802 50.17 -1.69 -35.10
C THR A 802 49.91 -1.08 -36.47
N GLU A 803 49.67 -1.88 -37.52
CA GLU A 803 49.31 -1.37 -38.86
C GLU A 803 47.94 -0.69 -38.91
N MET A 804 47.03 -1.07 -38.02
CA MET A 804 45.61 -0.67 -38.07
C MET A 804 45.18 0.28 -36.95
N SER A 805 45.93 0.35 -35.84
CA SER A 805 45.57 1.16 -34.67
C SER A 805 46.80 1.62 -33.89
N GLN A 806 46.72 2.80 -33.26
CA GLN A 806 47.82 3.32 -32.44
C GLN A 806 47.81 2.68 -31.05
N PHE A 807 48.93 2.11 -30.62
CA PHE A 807 49.07 1.55 -29.27
C PHE A 807 49.95 2.46 -28.39
N ILE A 808 49.44 2.79 -27.20
CA ILE A 808 50.17 3.46 -26.13
C ILE A 808 50.32 2.44 -25.00
N VAL A 809 51.52 1.94 -24.78
CA VAL A 809 51.79 0.90 -23.78
C VAL A 809 52.63 1.47 -22.66
N ILE A 810 52.14 1.34 -21.43
CA ILE A 810 52.86 1.65 -20.20
C ILE A 810 53.32 0.30 -19.62
N THR A 811 54.63 0.09 -19.58
CA THR A 811 55.21 -1.19 -19.15
C THR A 811 56.60 -0.96 -18.52
N HIS A 812 57.02 -1.89 -17.66
CA HIS A 812 58.39 -2.02 -17.17
C HIS A 812 59.14 -3.21 -17.82
N SER A 813 58.49 -3.99 -18.68
CA SER A 813 59.08 -5.14 -19.38
C SER A 813 59.96 -4.70 -20.53
N LYS A 814 61.26 -5.01 -20.42
CA LYS A 814 62.24 -4.69 -21.48
C LYS A 814 61.87 -5.31 -22.82
N VAL A 815 61.30 -6.52 -22.80
CA VAL A 815 60.88 -7.26 -24.02
C VAL A 815 59.74 -6.56 -24.75
N VAL A 816 58.78 -5.99 -24.03
CA VAL A 816 57.64 -5.26 -24.64
C VAL A 816 58.06 -3.86 -25.08
N MET A 817 59.01 -3.21 -24.39
CA MET A 817 59.57 -1.92 -24.81
C MET A 817 60.24 -2.00 -26.20
N GLU A 818 60.75 -3.16 -26.60
CA GLU A 818 61.42 -3.34 -27.89
C GLU A 818 60.48 -3.21 -29.11
N CYS A 819 59.15 -3.36 -28.97
CA CYS A 819 58.23 -3.13 -30.09
C CYS A 819 57.79 -1.67 -30.24
N ALA A 820 58.28 -0.75 -29.40
CA ALA A 820 57.88 0.65 -29.43
C ALA A 820 58.73 1.43 -30.44
N ASP A 821 58.07 2.13 -31.37
CA ASP A 821 58.74 3.08 -32.28
C ASP A 821 59.27 4.32 -31.52
N ILE A 822 58.55 4.72 -30.46
CA ILE A 822 58.88 5.87 -29.62
C ILE A 822 58.70 5.48 -28.16
N LEU A 823 59.72 5.67 -27.33
CA LEU A 823 59.63 5.48 -25.88
C LEU A 823 59.45 6.83 -25.18
N HIS A 824 58.55 6.89 -24.20
CA HIS A 824 58.40 8.03 -23.32
C HIS A 824 58.79 7.62 -21.90
N GLY A 825 59.95 8.07 -21.43
CA GLY A 825 60.38 7.84 -20.05
C GLY A 825 59.74 8.86 -19.12
N VAL A 826 59.16 8.42 -18.00
CA VAL A 826 58.65 9.30 -16.95
C VAL A 826 59.67 9.34 -15.81
N THR A 827 60.13 10.53 -15.45
CA THR A 827 61.03 10.76 -14.31
C THR A 827 60.38 11.74 -13.32
N MET A 828 60.75 11.65 -12.05
CA MET A 828 60.22 12.50 -10.99
C MET A 828 61.34 13.38 -10.45
N VAL A 829 61.18 14.70 -10.58
CA VAL A 829 62.11 15.70 -10.04
C VAL A 829 61.31 16.60 -9.10
N ASP A 830 61.77 16.74 -7.86
CA ASP A 830 61.12 17.54 -6.80
C ASP A 830 59.62 17.24 -6.58
N GLY A 831 59.22 15.96 -6.75
CA GLY A 831 57.83 15.52 -6.57
C GLY A 831 56.89 15.84 -7.74
N ILE A 832 57.41 16.36 -8.86
CA ILE A 832 56.66 16.62 -10.10
C ILE A 832 57.10 15.62 -11.18
N SER A 833 56.14 14.84 -11.71
CA SER A 833 56.39 13.91 -12.81
C SER A 833 56.60 14.65 -14.14
N THR A 834 57.75 14.42 -14.78
CA THR A 834 58.12 14.99 -16.08
C THR A 834 58.31 13.88 -17.12
N ILE A 835 57.83 14.10 -18.35
CA ILE A 835 57.89 13.13 -19.45
C ILE A 835 59.05 13.50 -20.39
N VAL A 836 59.93 12.54 -20.66
CA VAL A 836 61.09 12.67 -21.54
C VAL A 836 60.96 11.71 -22.73
N PRO A 837 60.83 12.19 -23.97
CA PRO A 837 60.81 11.33 -25.15
C PRO A 837 62.21 10.78 -25.46
N VAL A 838 62.30 9.49 -25.75
CA VAL A 838 63.50 8.76 -26.19
C VAL A 838 63.14 8.00 -27.46
N ARG A 839 63.80 8.31 -28.58
CA ARG A 839 63.64 7.53 -29.83
C ARG A 839 64.67 6.41 -29.85
N LEU A 840 64.21 5.18 -30.06
CA LEU A 840 65.07 4.02 -30.30
C LEU A 840 65.53 4.02 -31.76
N GLU A 841 66.37 4.97 -32.15
CA GLU A 841 67.17 4.87 -33.38
C GLU A 841 68.66 4.78 -32.99
N GLU A 842 69.26 3.65 -33.40
CA GLU A 842 70.70 3.33 -33.37
C GLU A 842 71.35 3.09 -31.99
N PHE A 843 71.22 1.89 -31.42
CA PHE A 843 72.23 1.32 -30.51
C PHE A 843 72.27 -0.21 -30.57
N ALA A 844 73.03 -0.76 -31.53
CA ALA A 844 73.70 -2.08 -31.54
C ALA A 844 74.25 -2.33 -32.98
N LEU A 845 75.53 -2.52 -33.29
CA LEU A 845 76.75 -2.80 -32.52
C LEU A 845 77.97 -2.31 -33.34
N GLU A 846 78.79 -1.43 -32.77
CA GLU A 846 80.25 -1.48 -32.93
C GLU A 846 80.80 -1.85 -31.55
N GLU A 847 81.21 -3.10 -31.38
CA GLU A 847 82.24 -3.53 -30.42
C GLU A 847 82.78 -4.91 -30.86
N GLU A 848 84.04 -4.87 -31.33
CA GLU A 848 85.00 -5.90 -31.83
C GLU A 848 84.71 -6.73 -33.10
#